data_AF-A0A2Z6MW91-F1
#
_entry.id   AF-A0A2Z6MW91-F1
#
_cell.length_a   1.000
_cell.length_b   1.000
_cell.length_c   1.000
_cell.angle_alpha   90.00
_cell.angle_beta   90.00
_cell.angle_gamma   90.00
#
_symmetry.space_group_name_H-M   'P 1'
#
loop_
_entity.id
_entity.type
_entity.pdbx_description
1 polymer ?
#
loop_
_entity_poly.entity_id
_entity_poly.type
_entity_poly.pdbx_seq_one_letter_code
_entity_poly.pdbx_strand_id
1 'polypeptide(L)'
;MHVARGSSLSASSSTMASYSHGLNGSPRGRGIMRLAAWDLLRALGNMSSIPWCIIGYFNDLLSQTDKKGIHPHPNGLCMGFRQAVSDCDLTDIPIEGHQFTWIKSRGTPHVIEERLDRTMASTSWLQLFPQNSWLKEPDLEDVVVEGWGGRENMEVVDRVTRCANKLQSIQYQELSERRATLLIQEEGYWKQRAKMHWLQEGDMNTRFFHMSATVRSKKKKVTKLIADNGTEAHTQEELCEVAKSYFDILFKPRDGDHDPVLNLIQPRVTDDDNFVLTAPITKVEIQQALFQMHPDKSPGPDGFYPAFYQRFWEQCSDDIFSAASTWLERGYFPTSLNETNICLIPKCDNPTSMKDLRPISLCNVLYKVISKVLANRLKFCLEICVSQEQSAFVEGRSILDNALIATEVIHALKRKTTGSRGELALKIDISKAWGFLRGVMTKMGFTDVWIRWVMMCVSSVNYSVLMNSDRVGHILPECLTALIHQAVGRGDLHGVRICRGAPEVSHLLFADDCFLFCRANAAEVNELMRILHTYEAASGQEVNLVKSEVFISRNMSQAAKEDLSRILGVKLVLGTGRVGKEIMIKSVLQAIPSYVMSMFILPASLIHDIEKMINAFWWRSGSTNNNNTKGIHWLAWERLACPKAHGGLGFRNFEAFNKAMVAKQVWNIVQNLNSLVAKLLKARYFPRSSLFEAPLGYNPSFAWRSMWQARQIISLGCRWRIGSGVNIRVMHDPWLRGSANRWVPSPQPAGVYQLSVRDLLHEKYKAWNIVKVRNLFSKDVAEKILETPLVSSVREDKVVWEEERNGCYSVKSGYKLAMRYIIGSDKYHVMGNWNGIWKAQAPHKARHLLWRLCRGCLPTRSRLLERRVECTLNCPVCDEEIEDELHVFFRCAVARDSWSAASLSSVLHNATYQQTNAMDRIFAICSNESSDTVGRVAMLLWCIWHNRNDKLWNDNVQMPRQIRRHAFDASNDWYSVHKLQSNNVSGNTEADLVRWEKPALDWVKCNVDVAFVSGSGRTSMGLCFRDNSGHFMADMTQWQQTVISSVEGEAWALLLAMEEARYRGLDRVQFESDSKVLIEAIHMKRRGNSEFLSIVHDILSLMSSFINFEVKFVRRQANLVAHTLARAANSWASFHRFENIPFCIERLVFNEMQ
;
A
#
# COMPACT_ATOMS: atom_id res chain seq x y z
N MET A 1 25.94 -30.63 -40.85
CA MET A 1 26.02 -32.11 -40.90
C MET A 1 27.36 -32.52 -40.34
N HIS A 2 27.43 -32.95 -39.08
CA HIS A 2 28.52 -33.75 -38.50
C HIS A 2 28.03 -34.32 -37.16
N VAL A 3 28.65 -35.40 -36.67
CA VAL A 3 28.26 -36.13 -35.45
C VAL A 3 29.49 -36.28 -34.57
N ALA A 4 29.36 -35.97 -33.28
CA ALA A 4 30.35 -36.31 -32.28
C ALA A 4 30.08 -37.73 -31.74
N ARG A 5 31.14 -38.54 -31.59
CA ARG A 5 31.11 -39.80 -30.84
C ARG A 5 31.44 -39.49 -29.37
N GLY A 6 30.83 -40.20 -28.43
CA GLY A 6 31.10 -40.05 -27.00
C GLY A 6 32.12 -41.04 -26.45
N SER A 7 32.63 -40.76 -25.25
CA SER A 7 33.42 -41.66 -24.43
C SER A 7 33.02 -41.53 -22.95
N SER A 8 32.42 -42.59 -22.41
CA SER A 8 32.53 -43.10 -21.03
C SER A 8 32.78 -42.13 -19.86
N LEU A 9 31.77 -41.97 -18.99
CA LEU A 9 31.94 -41.66 -17.57
C LEU A 9 32.11 -42.96 -16.74
N SER A 10 32.85 -42.88 -15.64
CA SER A 10 32.73 -43.75 -14.47
C SER A 10 32.12 -42.94 -13.31
N ALA A 11 31.38 -43.58 -12.40
CA ALA A 11 30.43 -42.89 -11.53
C ALA A 11 30.53 -43.27 -10.04
N SER A 12 30.27 -42.29 -9.17
CA SER A 12 29.86 -42.51 -7.77
C SER A 12 29.13 -41.29 -7.19
N SER A 13 27.81 -41.44 -6.96
CA SER A 13 27.05 -41.10 -5.74
C SER A 13 27.55 -39.97 -4.79
N SER A 14 26.71 -39.08 -4.24
CA SER A 14 25.24 -39.17 -4.03
C SER A 14 24.52 -37.82 -3.81
N THR A 15 23.18 -37.85 -3.89
CA THR A 15 22.24 -36.89 -3.26
C THR A 15 21.97 -35.54 -3.94
N MET A 16 21.61 -35.57 -5.23
CA MET A 16 20.67 -34.60 -5.81
C MET A 16 19.55 -35.33 -6.55
N ALA A 17 18.34 -34.75 -6.58
CA ALA A 17 17.25 -35.21 -7.44
C ALA A 17 17.59 -34.91 -8.91
N SER A 18 17.45 -35.92 -9.77
CA SER A 18 18.00 -35.93 -11.12
C SER A 18 17.12 -35.17 -12.13
N TYR A 19 17.48 -33.90 -12.36
CA TYR A 19 17.01 -33.15 -13.52
C TYR A 19 17.82 -33.54 -14.77
N SER A 20 17.27 -34.47 -15.55
CA SER A 20 17.88 -34.91 -16.81
C SER A 20 17.68 -33.87 -17.93
N HIS A 21 18.73 -33.60 -18.72
CA HIS A 21 18.65 -32.70 -19.87
C HIS A 21 18.12 -33.43 -21.12
N GLY A 22 16.98 -32.97 -21.66
CA GLY A 22 16.69 -32.98 -23.10
C GLY A 22 16.89 -34.29 -23.86
N LEU A 23 16.04 -35.30 -23.64
CA LEU A 23 16.08 -36.52 -24.45
C LEU A 23 15.51 -36.25 -25.85
N ASN A 24 16.36 -36.33 -26.87
CA ASN A 24 16.01 -36.15 -28.28
C ASN A 24 16.00 -37.49 -29.02
N GLY A 25 14.83 -37.95 -29.45
CA GLY A 25 14.71 -39.17 -30.25
C GLY A 25 15.33 -39.01 -31.65
N SER A 26 15.84 -40.09 -32.24
CA SER A 26 16.53 -40.03 -33.53
C SER A 26 15.56 -39.80 -34.71
N PRO A 27 15.77 -38.77 -35.56
CA PRO A 27 14.90 -38.42 -36.69
C PRO A 27 15.13 -39.27 -37.96
N ARG A 28 16.01 -40.28 -37.94
CA ARG A 28 16.32 -41.11 -39.12
C ARG A 28 15.78 -42.53 -38.95
N GLY A 29 14.93 -42.96 -39.88
CA GLY A 29 14.19 -44.22 -39.85
C GLY A 29 15.05 -45.48 -40.02
N ARG A 30 15.76 -45.89 -38.96
CA ARG A 30 16.24 -47.26 -38.73
C ARG A 30 15.88 -47.65 -37.30
N GLY A 31 14.98 -48.64 -37.13
CA GLY A 31 14.35 -48.95 -35.83
C GLY A 31 15.33 -49.20 -34.67
N ILE A 32 16.51 -49.75 -34.99
CA ILE A 32 17.62 -50.00 -34.06
C ILE A 32 18.00 -48.74 -33.24
N MET A 33 17.95 -47.55 -33.84
CA MET A 33 18.29 -46.29 -33.15
C MET A 33 17.16 -45.72 -32.26
N ARG A 34 15.93 -46.24 -32.35
CA ARG A 34 14.84 -45.88 -31.42
C ARG A 34 14.79 -46.84 -30.23
N LEU A 35 14.97 -48.15 -30.47
CA LEU A 35 15.16 -49.13 -29.39
C LEU A 35 16.29 -48.70 -28.45
N ALA A 36 17.47 -48.35 -28.98
CA ALA A 36 18.59 -47.85 -28.17
C ALA A 36 18.28 -46.58 -27.34
N ALA A 37 17.31 -45.75 -27.74
CA ALA A 37 16.88 -44.58 -26.96
C ALA A 37 15.90 -44.97 -25.83
N TRP A 38 15.08 -45.99 -26.05
CA TRP A 38 14.17 -46.57 -25.06
C TRP A 38 14.92 -47.44 -24.03
N ASP A 39 15.95 -48.16 -24.47
CA ASP A 39 16.83 -48.92 -23.59
C ASP A 39 17.75 -47.99 -22.78
N LEU A 40 18.13 -46.83 -23.33
CA LEU A 40 18.77 -45.75 -22.56
C LEU A 40 17.80 -45.15 -21.53
N LEU A 41 16.52 -44.95 -21.86
CA LEU A 41 15.51 -44.45 -20.91
C LEU A 41 15.34 -45.42 -19.73
N ARG A 42 15.21 -46.73 -20.02
CA ARG A 42 15.19 -47.81 -19.01
C ARG A 42 16.47 -47.85 -18.18
N ALA A 43 17.63 -47.69 -18.81
CA ALA A 43 18.90 -47.68 -18.09
C ALA A 43 18.98 -46.48 -17.13
N LEU A 44 18.56 -45.28 -17.57
CA LEU A 44 18.52 -44.07 -16.73
C LEU A 44 17.55 -44.22 -15.55
N GLY A 45 16.36 -44.79 -15.78
CA GLY A 45 15.41 -45.08 -14.70
C GLY A 45 15.94 -46.08 -13.66
N ASN A 46 16.75 -47.06 -14.09
CA ASN A 46 17.41 -48.01 -13.19
C ASN A 46 18.72 -47.48 -12.56
N MET A 47 19.26 -46.34 -12.98
CA MET A 47 20.47 -45.74 -12.41
C MET A 47 20.22 -44.95 -11.11
N SER A 48 18.97 -44.66 -10.76
CA SER A 48 18.66 -43.89 -9.54
C SER A 48 17.27 -44.20 -9.00
N SER A 49 17.19 -44.48 -7.70
CA SER A 49 15.92 -44.52 -6.94
C SER A 49 15.44 -43.13 -6.48
N ILE A 50 16.17 -42.07 -6.83
CA ILE A 50 15.84 -40.69 -6.47
C ILE A 50 14.77 -40.16 -7.43
N PRO A 51 13.76 -39.40 -6.96
CA PRO A 51 12.73 -38.81 -7.81
C PRO A 51 13.25 -38.03 -9.02
N TRP A 52 12.70 -38.30 -10.21
CA TRP A 52 13.23 -37.79 -11.48
C TRP A 52 12.15 -37.32 -12.47
N CYS A 53 12.56 -36.40 -13.35
CA CYS A 53 11.74 -35.87 -14.42
C CYS A 53 12.57 -35.69 -15.69
N ILE A 54 11.91 -35.84 -16.84
CA ILE A 54 12.52 -35.80 -18.17
C ILE A 54 11.64 -35.00 -19.13
N ILE A 55 12.25 -34.05 -19.83
CA ILE A 55 11.57 -33.13 -20.75
C ILE A 55 12.35 -33.15 -22.07
N GLY A 56 11.68 -33.31 -23.21
CA GLY A 56 12.37 -33.40 -24.49
C GLY A 56 11.48 -33.70 -25.69
N TYR A 57 12.13 -33.79 -26.86
CA TYR A 57 11.54 -34.09 -28.15
C TYR A 57 11.73 -35.59 -28.46
N PHE A 58 10.79 -36.40 -27.98
CA PHE A 58 10.87 -37.86 -28.00
C PHE A 58 10.78 -38.44 -29.42
N ASN A 59 10.27 -37.67 -30.39
CA ASN A 59 10.31 -37.98 -31.83
C ASN A 59 9.54 -39.27 -32.22
N ASP A 60 8.66 -39.73 -31.31
CA ASP A 60 7.73 -40.85 -31.48
C ASP A 60 6.45 -40.58 -30.65
N LEU A 61 5.40 -41.38 -30.82
CA LEU A 61 4.06 -41.10 -30.31
C LEU A 61 3.60 -42.12 -29.26
N LEU A 62 2.91 -41.69 -28.20
CA LEU A 62 2.33 -42.63 -27.22
C LEU A 62 1.01 -43.25 -27.71
N SER A 63 0.28 -42.56 -28.59
CA SER A 63 -1.01 -43.01 -29.14
C SER A 63 -1.22 -42.56 -30.59
N GLN A 64 -2.15 -43.20 -31.31
CA GLN A 64 -2.62 -42.69 -32.60
C GLN A 64 -3.32 -41.33 -32.46
N THR A 65 -3.92 -41.05 -31.30
CA THR A 65 -4.54 -39.75 -30.98
C THR A 65 -3.54 -38.59 -30.90
N ASP A 66 -2.24 -38.88 -30.80
CA ASP A 66 -1.17 -37.88 -30.83
C ASP A 66 -0.78 -37.47 -32.27
N LYS A 67 -1.49 -37.95 -33.29
CA LYS A 67 -1.28 -37.63 -34.71
C LYS A 67 -2.59 -37.31 -35.40
N LYS A 68 -2.56 -36.33 -36.30
CA LYS A 68 -3.68 -35.93 -37.16
C LYS A 68 -3.18 -35.76 -38.59
N GLY A 69 -3.70 -36.57 -39.52
CA GLY A 69 -3.27 -36.60 -40.92
C GLY A 69 -3.77 -37.84 -41.66
N ILE A 70 -3.52 -37.92 -42.96
CA ILE A 70 -4.11 -38.92 -43.88
C ILE A 70 -3.64 -40.37 -43.60
N HIS A 71 -2.43 -40.55 -43.10
CA HIS A 71 -1.86 -41.88 -42.81
C HIS A 71 -1.64 -42.06 -41.31
N PRO A 72 -2.05 -43.20 -40.70
CA PRO A 72 -1.81 -43.49 -39.29
C PRO A 72 -0.32 -43.73 -39.00
N HIS A 73 0.07 -43.65 -37.74
CA HIS A 73 1.42 -44.01 -37.32
C HIS A 73 1.60 -45.54 -37.24
N PRO A 74 2.81 -46.12 -37.39
CA PRO A 74 3.00 -47.55 -37.19
C PRO A 74 2.76 -47.97 -35.73
N ASN A 75 1.72 -48.78 -35.47
CA ASN A 75 1.34 -49.20 -34.10
C ASN A 75 2.50 -49.81 -33.28
N GLY A 76 3.42 -50.54 -33.92
CA GLY A 76 4.59 -51.11 -33.25
C GLY A 76 5.54 -50.07 -32.63
N LEU A 77 5.61 -48.86 -33.21
CA LEU A 77 6.39 -47.76 -32.65
C LEU A 77 5.69 -47.14 -31.42
N CYS A 78 4.37 -46.94 -31.50
CA CYS A 78 3.58 -46.49 -30.35
C CYS A 78 3.69 -47.45 -29.16
N MET A 79 3.60 -48.76 -29.41
CA MET A 79 3.75 -49.77 -28.35
C MET A 79 5.17 -49.78 -27.78
N GLY A 80 6.20 -49.71 -28.63
CA GLY A 80 7.59 -49.70 -28.18
C GLY A 80 7.93 -48.50 -27.28
N PHE A 81 7.46 -47.30 -27.61
CA PHE A 81 7.67 -46.10 -26.78
C PHE A 81 6.82 -46.14 -25.49
N ARG A 82 5.52 -46.48 -25.60
CA ARG A 82 4.62 -46.55 -24.44
C ARG A 82 5.08 -47.58 -23.41
N GLN A 83 5.58 -48.73 -23.86
CA GLN A 83 6.16 -49.73 -22.96
C GLN A 83 7.37 -49.14 -22.22
N ALA A 84 8.32 -48.54 -22.94
CA ALA A 84 9.52 -47.97 -22.32
C ALA A 84 9.23 -46.85 -21.29
N VAL A 85 8.17 -46.07 -21.50
CA VAL A 85 7.68 -45.07 -20.53
C VAL A 85 7.09 -45.75 -19.29
N SER A 86 6.25 -46.79 -19.49
CA SER A 86 5.68 -47.58 -18.40
C SER A 86 6.72 -48.36 -17.59
N ASP A 87 7.78 -48.85 -18.24
CA ASP A 87 8.90 -49.56 -17.62
C ASP A 87 9.74 -48.66 -16.68
N CYS A 88 9.50 -47.34 -16.69
CA CYS A 88 10.29 -46.32 -16.01
C CYS A 88 9.52 -45.54 -14.91
N ASP A 89 8.29 -45.94 -14.55
CA ASP A 89 7.37 -45.17 -13.68
C ASP A 89 7.05 -43.75 -14.21
N LEU A 90 7.27 -43.48 -15.50
CA LEU A 90 7.11 -42.14 -16.08
C LEU A 90 5.66 -41.88 -16.51
N THR A 91 5.06 -40.82 -15.98
CA THR A 91 3.73 -40.32 -16.38
C THR A 91 3.87 -39.10 -17.30
N ASP A 92 3.20 -39.10 -18.46
CA ASP A 92 3.17 -37.96 -19.42
C ASP A 92 2.30 -36.81 -18.88
N ILE A 93 2.92 -35.65 -18.65
CA ILE A 93 2.28 -34.46 -18.08
C ILE A 93 1.51 -33.72 -19.19
N PRO A 94 0.24 -33.33 -18.96
CA PRO A 94 -0.58 -32.64 -19.95
C PRO A 94 0.05 -31.33 -20.47
N ILE A 95 -0.30 -30.97 -21.72
CA ILE A 95 0.10 -29.72 -22.36
C ILE A 95 -1.16 -28.86 -22.57
N GLU A 96 -1.26 -27.75 -21.85
CA GLU A 96 -2.29 -26.73 -22.08
C GLU A 96 -2.09 -26.06 -23.45
N GLY A 97 -3.12 -26.03 -24.30
CA GLY A 97 -3.10 -25.33 -25.60
C GLY A 97 -3.27 -26.26 -26.80
N HIS A 98 -2.56 -25.98 -27.91
CA HIS A 98 -2.61 -26.83 -29.10
C HIS A 98 -1.79 -28.11 -28.87
N GLN A 99 -2.46 -29.25 -28.78
CA GLN A 99 -1.88 -30.53 -28.38
C GLN A 99 -0.75 -31.03 -29.30
N PHE A 100 -0.73 -30.61 -30.58
CA PHE A 100 0.28 -31.00 -31.55
C PHE A 100 1.44 -30.00 -31.58
N THR A 101 2.61 -30.43 -31.12
CA THR A 101 3.82 -29.59 -31.01
C THR A 101 4.58 -29.44 -32.32
N TRP A 102 4.28 -30.30 -33.31
CA TRP A 102 4.86 -30.26 -34.65
C TRP A 102 3.77 -30.25 -35.73
N ILE A 103 4.01 -29.50 -36.82
CA ILE A 103 3.08 -29.39 -37.96
C ILE A 103 3.82 -29.29 -39.30
N LYS A 104 3.28 -29.97 -40.32
CA LYS A 104 3.77 -29.96 -41.71
C LYS A 104 2.63 -29.71 -42.70
N SER A 105 2.94 -29.08 -43.83
CA SER A 105 1.99 -28.78 -44.93
C SER A 105 0.75 -27.98 -44.51
N ARG A 106 0.89 -27.09 -43.53
CA ARG A 106 -0.17 -26.23 -42.99
C ARG A 106 -0.84 -25.42 -44.11
N GLY A 107 -2.18 -25.51 -44.20
CA GLY A 107 -2.97 -24.83 -45.23
C GLY A 107 -3.20 -25.65 -46.51
N THR A 108 -2.79 -26.93 -46.55
CA THR A 108 -3.08 -27.85 -47.67
C THR A 108 -4.01 -29.00 -47.21
N PRO A 109 -4.65 -29.74 -48.14
CA PRO A 109 -5.39 -30.98 -47.82
C PRO A 109 -4.52 -32.07 -47.18
N HIS A 110 -3.19 -31.96 -47.26
CA HIS A 110 -2.22 -32.92 -46.75
C HIS A 110 -1.51 -32.41 -45.48
N VAL A 111 -2.18 -31.55 -44.69
CA VAL A 111 -1.67 -31.12 -43.38
C VAL A 111 -1.49 -32.32 -42.44
N ILE A 112 -0.37 -32.33 -41.72
CA ILE A 112 -0.06 -33.34 -40.70
C ILE A 112 0.35 -32.62 -39.42
N GLU A 113 -0.25 -32.99 -38.30
CA GLU A 113 0.04 -32.47 -36.95
C GLU A 113 0.43 -33.65 -36.02
N GLU A 114 1.47 -33.50 -35.20
CA GLU A 114 2.01 -34.55 -34.30
C GLU A 114 2.44 -34.00 -32.93
N ARG A 115 2.25 -34.76 -31.84
CA ARG A 115 2.70 -34.41 -30.47
C ARG A 115 4.01 -35.14 -30.14
N LEU A 116 5.14 -34.46 -30.36
CA LEU A 116 6.49 -35.03 -30.28
C LEU A 116 7.31 -34.52 -29.08
N ASP A 117 6.98 -33.33 -28.56
CA ASP A 117 7.58 -32.76 -27.35
C ASP A 117 6.73 -33.14 -26.13
N ARG A 118 7.37 -33.62 -25.06
CA ARG A 118 6.70 -34.06 -23.83
C ARG A 118 7.51 -33.74 -22.58
N THR A 119 6.81 -33.78 -21.46
CA THR A 119 7.32 -33.64 -20.10
C THR A 119 6.80 -34.85 -19.34
N MET A 120 7.69 -35.67 -18.77
CA MET A 120 7.30 -36.87 -18.01
C MET A 120 8.00 -36.88 -16.66
N ALA A 121 7.33 -37.38 -15.62
CA ALA A 121 7.88 -37.45 -14.26
C ALA A 121 7.58 -38.78 -13.59
N SER A 122 8.46 -39.22 -12.68
CA SER A 122 8.18 -40.37 -11.82
C SER A 122 7.08 -40.04 -10.81
N THR A 123 6.34 -41.05 -10.36
CA THR A 123 5.32 -40.91 -9.31
C THR A 123 5.90 -40.24 -8.06
N SER A 124 7.14 -40.58 -7.72
CA SER A 124 7.89 -40.02 -6.59
C SER A 124 8.38 -38.57 -6.79
N TRP A 125 8.47 -38.06 -8.03
CA TRP A 125 8.85 -36.66 -8.32
C TRP A 125 7.66 -35.73 -8.16
N LEU A 126 6.47 -36.18 -8.59
CA LEU A 126 5.21 -35.48 -8.35
C LEU A 126 4.95 -35.28 -6.84
N GLN A 127 5.44 -36.19 -6.00
CA GLN A 127 5.34 -36.11 -4.53
C GLN A 127 6.28 -35.09 -3.86
N LEU A 128 7.37 -34.65 -4.51
CA LEU A 128 8.36 -33.76 -3.88
C LEU A 128 8.08 -32.25 -4.05
N PHE A 129 7.12 -31.84 -4.89
CA PHE A 129 6.84 -30.43 -5.19
C PHE A 129 5.44 -29.88 -4.78
N PRO A 130 4.79 -30.31 -3.68
CA PRO A 130 3.51 -29.74 -3.24
C PRO A 130 3.67 -28.29 -2.72
N GLN A 131 2.77 -27.38 -3.11
CA GLN A 131 2.87 -25.95 -2.77
C GLN A 131 1.68 -25.39 -1.98
N ASN A 132 1.97 -24.74 -0.85
CA ASN A 132 0.98 -24.05 -0.03
C ASN A 132 0.66 -22.63 -0.55
N SER A 133 -0.30 -22.52 -1.48
CA SER A 133 -0.84 -21.21 -1.94
C SER A 133 -2.37 -21.20 -2.14
N TRP A 134 -3.05 -22.17 -1.54
CA TRP A 134 -4.45 -22.57 -1.74
C TRP A 134 -5.51 -21.48 -1.54
N LEU A 135 -5.26 -20.44 -0.73
CA LEU A 135 -6.22 -19.43 -0.24
C LEU A 135 -7.07 -18.65 -1.28
N LYS A 136 -6.89 -18.86 -2.59
CA LYS A 136 -7.60 -18.14 -3.67
C LYS A 136 -8.55 -19.00 -4.52
N GLU A 137 -8.61 -20.31 -4.30
CA GLU A 137 -9.33 -21.19 -5.22
C GLU A 137 -10.85 -21.23 -4.90
N PRO A 138 -11.72 -21.57 -5.88
CA PRO A 138 -13.17 -21.62 -5.67
C PRO A 138 -13.56 -22.82 -4.80
N ASP A 139 -13.13 -23.99 -5.23
CA ASP A 139 -13.49 -25.32 -4.72
C ASP A 139 -12.93 -25.56 -3.29
N LEU A 140 -12.04 -24.67 -2.84
CA LEU A 140 -11.53 -24.58 -1.48
C LEU A 140 -12.63 -24.41 -0.43
N GLU A 141 -13.75 -23.79 -0.78
CA GLU A 141 -14.86 -23.58 0.16
C GLU A 141 -15.48 -24.92 0.59
N ASP A 142 -15.67 -25.85 -0.34
CA ASP A 142 -16.12 -27.22 -0.04
C ASP A 142 -15.10 -27.97 0.81
N VAL A 143 -13.79 -27.82 0.54
CA VAL A 143 -12.72 -28.44 1.36
C VAL A 143 -12.74 -27.93 2.81
N VAL A 144 -12.96 -26.63 3.00
CA VAL A 144 -13.07 -26.04 4.34
C VAL A 144 -14.36 -26.47 5.01
N VAL A 145 -15.50 -26.46 4.32
CA VAL A 145 -16.80 -26.92 4.87
C VAL A 145 -16.75 -28.41 5.26
N GLU A 146 -16.21 -29.27 4.42
CA GLU A 146 -16.12 -30.73 4.63
C GLU A 146 -14.98 -31.12 5.60
N GLY A 147 -13.95 -30.28 5.75
CA GLY A 147 -12.93 -30.40 6.79
C GLY A 147 -13.37 -29.90 8.17
N TRP A 148 -14.17 -28.83 8.21
CA TRP A 148 -14.60 -28.15 9.44
C TRP A 148 -15.89 -28.73 10.02
N GLY A 149 -16.85 -29.11 9.18
CA GLY A 149 -18.17 -29.64 9.57
C GLY A 149 -18.22 -31.16 9.82
N GLY A 150 -17.10 -31.88 9.70
CA GLY A 150 -17.11 -33.35 9.56
C GLY A 150 -17.57 -34.19 10.75
N ARG A 151 -17.72 -33.64 11.98
CA ARG A 151 -18.34 -34.30 13.16
C ARG A 151 -18.83 -33.25 14.18
N GLU A 152 -19.91 -33.57 14.88
CA GLU A 152 -20.28 -32.88 16.12
C GLU A 152 -19.26 -33.19 17.25
N ASN A 153 -19.18 -32.33 18.26
CA ASN A 153 -18.31 -32.45 19.44
C ASN A 153 -16.79 -32.53 19.18
N MET A 154 -16.25 -31.67 18.30
CA MET A 154 -14.80 -31.44 18.14
C MET A 154 -14.38 -30.00 18.45
N GLU A 155 -13.27 -29.83 19.19
CA GLU A 155 -12.66 -28.51 19.46
C GLU A 155 -12.08 -27.87 18.18
N VAL A 156 -12.05 -26.54 18.14
CA VAL A 156 -11.54 -25.73 17.01
C VAL A 156 -10.11 -26.11 16.63
N VAL A 157 -9.25 -26.43 17.59
CA VAL A 157 -7.84 -26.76 17.33
C VAL A 157 -7.73 -28.05 16.49
N ASP A 158 -8.59 -29.03 16.75
CA ASP A 158 -8.63 -30.28 15.99
C ASP A 158 -9.29 -30.08 14.62
N ARG A 159 -10.25 -29.15 14.49
CA ARG A 159 -10.83 -28.76 13.19
C ARG A 159 -9.82 -28.02 12.31
N VAL A 160 -9.05 -27.09 12.88
CA VAL A 160 -7.93 -26.41 12.19
C VAL A 160 -6.87 -27.42 11.76
N THR A 161 -6.51 -28.37 12.63
CA THR A 161 -5.56 -29.45 12.32
C THR A 161 -6.10 -30.38 11.23
N ARG A 162 -7.39 -30.77 11.29
CA ARG A 162 -8.05 -31.55 10.23
C ARG A 162 -8.10 -30.80 8.90
N CYS A 163 -8.37 -29.51 8.91
CA CYS A 163 -8.35 -28.69 7.71
C CYS A 163 -6.93 -28.64 7.12
N ALA A 164 -5.89 -28.45 7.92
CA ALA A 164 -4.50 -28.54 7.44
C ALA A 164 -4.21 -29.90 6.77
N ASN A 165 -4.64 -31.00 7.38
CA ASN A 165 -4.43 -32.35 6.85
C ASN A 165 -5.26 -32.65 5.58
N LYS A 166 -6.49 -32.15 5.47
CA LYS A 166 -7.30 -32.29 4.24
C LYS A 166 -6.84 -31.38 3.10
N LEU A 167 -6.38 -30.18 3.44
CA LEU A 167 -5.71 -29.28 2.50
C LEU A 167 -4.39 -29.84 1.99
N GLN A 168 -3.80 -30.83 2.66
CA GLN A 168 -2.70 -31.65 2.12
C GLN A 168 -3.21 -32.80 1.22
N SER A 169 -4.33 -33.46 1.54
CA SER A 169 -4.80 -34.62 0.74
C SER A 169 -5.39 -34.25 -0.62
N ILE A 170 -6.07 -33.11 -0.74
CA ILE A 170 -6.69 -32.69 -2.03
C ILE A 170 -5.67 -32.15 -3.04
N GLN A 171 -4.43 -31.88 -2.61
CA GLN A 171 -3.33 -31.48 -3.50
C GLN A 171 -2.96 -32.53 -4.57
N TYR A 172 -3.47 -33.77 -4.46
CA TYR A 172 -3.04 -34.91 -5.27
C TYR A 172 -3.86 -35.16 -6.55
N GLN A 173 -5.06 -34.59 -6.72
CA GLN A 173 -5.97 -34.99 -7.82
C GLN A 173 -6.43 -33.87 -8.78
N GLU A 174 -6.65 -32.62 -8.34
CA GLU A 174 -7.25 -31.59 -9.21
C GLU A 174 -6.28 -30.46 -9.63
N LEU A 175 -5.10 -30.35 -9.03
CA LEU A 175 -4.13 -29.26 -9.29
C LEU A 175 -3.40 -29.35 -10.67
N SER A 176 -3.85 -30.21 -11.58
CA SER A 176 -3.22 -30.44 -12.89
C SER A 176 -3.57 -29.38 -13.95
N GLU A 177 -4.76 -28.76 -13.87
CA GLU A 177 -5.37 -28.04 -15.03
C GLU A 177 -5.52 -26.51 -14.90
N ARG A 178 -4.94 -25.85 -13.89
CA ARG A 178 -5.22 -24.42 -13.60
C ARG A 178 -3.96 -23.54 -13.45
N ARG A 179 -3.04 -23.67 -14.40
CA ARG A 179 -1.68 -23.07 -14.32
C ARG A 179 -1.62 -21.54 -14.25
N ALA A 180 -2.62 -20.83 -14.78
CA ALA A 180 -2.64 -19.37 -14.79
C ALA A 180 -2.67 -18.74 -13.39
N THR A 181 -3.27 -19.42 -12.40
CA THR A 181 -3.37 -18.96 -11.01
C THR A 181 -2.00 -18.96 -10.32
N LEU A 182 -1.16 -19.95 -10.63
CA LEU A 182 0.14 -20.19 -9.98
C LEU A 182 1.12 -19.01 -10.15
N LEU A 183 1.11 -18.33 -11.30
CA LEU A 183 1.95 -17.15 -11.52
C LEU A 183 1.55 -15.95 -10.64
N ILE A 184 0.25 -15.80 -10.36
CA ILE A 184 -0.31 -14.77 -9.47
C ILE A 184 -0.11 -15.17 -8.00
N GLN A 185 -0.04 -16.47 -7.69
CA GLN A 185 0.34 -17.00 -6.38
C GLN A 185 1.84 -16.78 -6.09
N GLU A 186 2.73 -16.99 -7.07
CA GLU A 186 4.18 -16.75 -6.91
C GLU A 186 4.50 -15.26 -6.68
N GLU A 187 3.83 -14.35 -7.41
CA GLU A 187 3.96 -12.90 -7.16
C GLU A 187 3.52 -12.52 -5.73
N GLY A 188 2.46 -13.16 -5.22
CA GLY A 188 2.01 -13.04 -3.83
C GLY A 188 3.07 -13.50 -2.82
N TYR A 189 3.67 -14.67 -3.06
CA TYR A 189 4.72 -15.24 -2.20
C TYR A 189 5.94 -14.32 -2.08
N TRP A 190 6.47 -13.81 -3.19
CA TRP A 190 7.63 -12.90 -3.16
C TRP A 190 7.29 -11.54 -2.53
N LYS A 191 6.09 -10.99 -2.79
CA LYS A 191 5.56 -9.78 -2.12
C LYS A 191 5.50 -9.95 -0.60
N GLN A 192 5.04 -11.10 -0.10
CA GLN A 192 5.01 -11.42 1.32
C GLN A 192 6.42 -11.56 1.92
N ARG A 193 7.34 -12.30 1.28
CA ARG A 193 8.74 -12.41 1.75
C ARG A 193 9.47 -11.07 1.80
N ALA A 194 9.18 -10.17 0.84
CA ALA A 194 9.74 -8.81 0.82
C ALA A 194 9.19 -7.89 1.93
N LYS A 195 7.99 -8.17 2.48
CA LYS A 195 7.23 -7.31 3.41
C LYS A 195 7.13 -5.85 2.96
N MET A 196 6.71 -5.63 1.71
CA MET A 196 6.51 -4.29 1.13
C MET A 196 5.02 -3.93 0.98
N HIS A 197 4.48 -3.30 2.03
CA HIS A 197 3.05 -2.96 2.19
C HIS A 197 2.54 -1.78 1.32
N TRP A 198 3.22 -1.43 0.23
CA TRP A 198 3.00 -0.17 -0.51
C TRP A 198 2.92 -0.33 -2.04
N LEU A 199 2.82 -1.57 -2.52
CA LEU A 199 2.62 -1.91 -3.92
C LEU A 199 1.22 -1.46 -4.40
N GLN A 200 1.14 -0.82 -5.56
CA GLN A 200 -0.08 -0.79 -6.38
C GLN A 200 0.12 -1.72 -7.59
N GLU A 201 -0.98 -2.26 -8.10
CA GLU A 201 -0.94 -3.44 -8.98
C GLU A 201 -0.41 -3.13 -10.38
N GLY A 202 0.32 -4.08 -10.97
CA GLY A 202 0.98 -3.96 -12.29
C GLY A 202 2.52 -3.81 -12.26
N ASP A 203 3.13 -3.62 -11.09
CA ASP A 203 4.60 -3.65 -10.92
C ASP A 203 5.11 -5.10 -10.78
N MET A 204 5.28 -5.80 -11.92
CA MET A 204 5.74 -7.20 -12.00
C MET A 204 7.01 -7.48 -11.17
N ASN A 205 7.21 -8.76 -10.81
CA ASN A 205 8.37 -9.25 -10.07
C ASN A 205 9.72 -8.93 -10.73
N THR A 206 10.31 -7.77 -10.39
CA THR A 206 11.64 -7.36 -10.84
C THR A 206 12.75 -7.98 -10.00
N ARG A 207 13.94 -8.12 -10.60
CA ARG A 207 15.20 -8.48 -9.91
C ARG A 207 15.45 -7.71 -8.60
N PHE A 208 14.95 -6.48 -8.46
CA PHE A 208 15.07 -5.71 -7.21
C PHE A 208 14.35 -6.37 -6.03
N PHE A 209 13.23 -7.07 -6.24
CA PHE A 209 12.48 -7.73 -5.16
C PHE A 209 13.16 -9.02 -4.69
N HIS A 210 13.58 -9.89 -5.61
CA HIS A 210 14.44 -11.03 -5.28
C HIS A 210 15.71 -10.55 -4.57
N MET A 211 16.45 -9.60 -5.14
CA MET A 211 17.66 -9.04 -4.53
C MET A 211 17.39 -8.42 -3.15
N SER A 212 16.24 -7.79 -2.92
CA SER A 212 15.86 -7.25 -1.60
C SER A 212 15.51 -8.36 -0.59
N ALA A 213 14.80 -9.41 -1.01
CA ALA A 213 14.49 -10.57 -0.18
C ALA A 213 15.77 -11.34 0.19
N THR A 214 16.65 -11.56 -0.80
CA THR A 214 17.95 -12.19 -0.65
C THR A 214 18.88 -11.37 0.24
N VAL A 215 19.09 -10.07 -0.01
CA VAL A 215 19.87 -9.18 0.88
C VAL A 215 19.31 -9.16 2.31
N ARG A 216 17.98 -9.27 2.48
CA ARG A 216 17.34 -9.34 3.80
C ARG A 216 17.50 -10.71 4.47
N SER A 217 17.60 -11.80 3.72
CA SER A 217 17.98 -13.12 4.24
C SER A 217 19.44 -13.11 4.70
N LYS A 218 20.32 -12.54 3.86
CA LYS A 218 21.76 -12.41 4.09
C LYS A 218 22.08 -11.56 5.32
N LYS A 219 21.44 -10.38 5.46
CA LYS A 219 21.52 -9.54 6.68
C LYS A 219 20.84 -10.13 7.92
N LYS A 220 20.15 -11.26 7.81
CA LYS A 220 19.56 -11.98 8.96
C LYS A 220 20.40 -13.18 9.42
N LYS A 221 21.26 -13.75 8.56
CA LYS A 221 22.06 -14.91 8.95
C LYS A 221 23.04 -14.48 10.04
N VAL A 222 22.88 -15.05 11.23
CA VAL A 222 23.83 -14.91 12.33
C VAL A 222 24.95 -15.90 12.08
N THR A 223 26.18 -15.40 11.91
CA THR A 223 27.37 -16.22 11.60
C THR A 223 28.32 -16.37 12.78
N LYS A 224 28.09 -15.62 13.87
CA LYS A 224 28.90 -15.62 15.08
C LYS A 224 28.09 -15.06 16.25
N LEU A 225 28.23 -15.65 17.44
CA LEU A 225 27.81 -15.08 18.70
C LEU A 225 28.92 -15.25 19.75
N ILE A 226 29.02 -14.31 20.67
CA ILE A 226 29.88 -14.43 21.85
C ILE A 226 28.96 -14.68 23.05
N ALA A 227 29.20 -15.79 23.74
CA ALA A 227 28.48 -16.19 24.94
C ALA A 227 28.89 -15.31 26.15
N ASP A 228 28.06 -15.26 27.19
CA ASP A 228 28.32 -14.40 28.37
C ASP A 228 29.56 -14.83 29.20
N ASN A 229 30.14 -16.01 28.93
CA ASN A 229 31.42 -16.47 29.46
C ASN A 229 32.64 -16.09 28.58
N GLY A 230 32.43 -15.39 27.46
CA GLY A 230 33.47 -14.97 26.51
C GLY A 230 33.80 -15.99 25.41
N THR A 231 33.22 -17.19 25.41
CA THR A 231 33.44 -18.18 24.34
C THR A 231 32.74 -17.74 23.04
N GLU A 232 33.40 -17.93 21.91
CA GLU A 232 32.83 -17.63 20.59
C GLU A 232 32.14 -18.86 19.98
N ALA A 233 30.86 -18.73 19.68
CA ALA A 233 30.06 -19.66 18.90
C ALA A 233 30.08 -19.25 17.42
N HIS A 234 30.43 -20.19 16.54
CA HIS A 234 30.47 -20.01 15.09
C HIS A 234 29.60 -21.06 14.37
N THR A 235 29.53 -22.29 14.88
CA THR A 235 28.69 -23.34 14.26
C THR A 235 27.21 -23.13 14.56
N GLN A 236 26.32 -23.59 13.66
CA GLN A 236 24.87 -23.49 13.84
C GLN A 236 24.37 -24.10 15.16
N GLU A 237 25.04 -25.15 15.65
CA GLU A 237 24.68 -25.86 16.88
C GLU A 237 25.08 -25.04 18.13
N GLU A 238 26.30 -24.49 18.14
CA GLU A 238 26.75 -23.55 19.18
C GLU A 238 25.87 -22.29 19.23
N LEU A 239 25.54 -21.73 18.06
CA LEU A 239 24.66 -20.56 17.94
C LEU A 239 23.27 -20.83 18.51
N CYS A 240 22.73 -22.03 18.30
CA CYS A 240 21.46 -22.47 18.90
C CYS A 240 21.55 -22.59 20.43
N GLU A 241 22.60 -23.22 20.97
CA GLU A 241 22.72 -23.41 22.43
C GLU A 241 22.99 -22.07 23.16
N VAL A 242 23.79 -21.16 22.58
CA VAL A 242 23.96 -19.79 23.09
C VAL A 242 22.62 -19.04 23.11
N ALA A 243 21.79 -19.18 22.07
CA ALA A 243 20.49 -18.53 22.03
C ALA A 243 19.50 -19.13 23.04
N LYS A 244 19.48 -20.47 23.18
CA LYS A 244 18.66 -21.21 24.16
C LYS A 244 19.02 -20.83 25.60
N SER A 245 20.28 -20.98 25.99
CA SER A 245 20.80 -20.61 27.31
C SER A 245 20.51 -19.14 27.66
N TYR A 246 20.68 -18.22 26.70
CA TYR A 246 20.31 -16.82 26.89
C TYR A 246 18.82 -16.63 27.21
N PHE A 247 17.91 -17.35 26.53
CA PHE A 247 16.47 -17.25 26.82
C PHE A 247 16.07 -17.96 28.11
N ASP A 248 16.66 -19.10 28.43
CA ASP A 248 16.42 -19.80 29.70
C ASP A 248 16.79 -18.89 30.89
N ILE A 249 17.94 -18.21 30.83
CA ILE A 249 18.37 -17.23 31.84
C ILE A 249 17.47 -15.96 31.85
N LEU A 250 17.00 -15.51 30.69
CA LEU A 250 16.17 -14.30 30.55
C LEU A 250 14.72 -14.50 31.00
N PHE A 251 14.18 -15.72 30.86
CA PHE A 251 12.81 -16.06 31.23
C PHE A 251 12.70 -16.76 32.60
N LYS A 252 13.80 -17.24 33.20
CA LYS A 252 13.81 -17.78 34.56
C LYS A 252 13.17 -16.77 35.54
N PRO A 253 12.12 -17.16 36.29
CA PRO A 253 11.55 -16.32 37.33
C PRO A 253 12.61 -15.85 38.32
N ARG A 254 12.47 -14.61 38.77
CA ARG A 254 13.27 -14.05 39.86
C ARG A 254 12.32 -13.65 40.96
N ASP A 255 12.30 -14.45 42.02
CA ASP A 255 11.58 -14.11 43.24
C ASP A 255 12.28 -12.93 43.92
N GLY A 256 11.48 -12.01 44.43
CA GLY A 256 11.94 -10.82 45.11
C GLY A 256 10.74 -10.10 45.71
N ASP A 257 10.96 -9.36 46.79
CA ASP A 257 9.89 -8.60 47.43
C ASP A 257 9.29 -7.57 46.43
N HIS A 258 7.97 -7.54 46.38
CA HIS A 258 7.18 -6.64 45.53
C HIS A 258 6.30 -5.70 46.36
N ASP A 259 6.04 -6.02 47.63
CA ASP A 259 5.05 -5.34 48.46
C ASP A 259 5.36 -3.85 48.73
N PRO A 260 6.62 -3.41 48.94
CA PRO A 260 6.96 -2.00 49.05
C PRO A 260 6.57 -1.15 47.84
N VAL A 261 6.44 -1.75 46.64
CA VAL A 261 5.99 -1.07 45.42
C VAL A 261 4.49 -1.28 45.20
N LEU A 262 3.99 -2.50 45.40
CA LEU A 262 2.58 -2.84 45.22
C LEU A 262 1.67 -2.08 46.20
N ASN A 263 2.13 -1.78 47.42
CA ASN A 263 1.38 -1.00 48.41
C ASN A 263 1.31 0.51 48.10
N LEU A 264 2.05 1.01 47.09
CA LEU A 264 1.92 2.38 46.58
C LEU A 264 0.87 2.49 45.45
N ILE A 265 0.39 1.36 44.93
CA ILE A 265 -0.59 1.32 43.85
C ILE A 265 -1.99 1.48 44.45
N GLN A 266 -2.65 2.59 44.09
CA GLN A 266 -4.04 2.85 44.44
C GLN A 266 -4.97 2.13 43.44
N PRO A 267 -6.13 1.61 43.89
CA PRO A 267 -7.20 1.16 42.99
C PRO A 267 -7.62 2.27 42.01
N ARG A 268 -7.94 1.89 40.78
CA ARG A 268 -8.40 2.81 39.72
C ARG A 268 -9.49 2.22 38.84
N VAL A 269 -9.48 0.91 38.63
CA VAL A 269 -10.53 0.19 37.91
C VAL A 269 -11.72 0.05 38.84
N THR A 270 -12.88 0.54 38.41
CA THR A 270 -14.13 0.47 39.18
C THR A 270 -14.86 -0.87 38.97
N ASP A 271 -15.92 -1.12 39.74
CA ASP A 271 -16.78 -2.28 39.50
C ASP A 271 -17.51 -2.18 38.15
N ASP A 272 -17.89 -0.97 37.73
CA ASP A 272 -18.45 -0.69 36.38
C ASP A 272 -17.43 -0.99 35.27
N ASP A 273 -16.17 -0.57 35.42
CA ASP A 273 -15.10 -0.94 34.50
C ASP A 273 -14.93 -2.47 34.44
N ASN A 274 -14.91 -3.14 35.60
CA ASN A 274 -14.79 -4.60 35.66
C ASN A 274 -15.98 -5.31 35.00
N PHE A 275 -17.21 -4.81 35.17
CA PHE A 275 -18.39 -5.32 34.48
C PHE A 275 -18.24 -5.24 32.95
N VAL A 276 -17.78 -4.10 32.41
CA VAL A 276 -17.51 -3.93 30.97
C VAL A 276 -16.35 -4.83 30.49
N LEU A 277 -15.29 -4.95 31.29
CA LEU A 277 -14.14 -5.80 30.95
C LEU A 277 -14.49 -7.30 30.93
N THR A 278 -15.31 -7.76 31.88
CA THR A 278 -15.63 -9.18 32.10
C THR A 278 -16.97 -9.64 31.52
N ALA A 279 -17.76 -8.74 30.91
CA ALA A 279 -18.98 -9.06 30.19
C ALA A 279 -18.78 -10.25 29.21
N PRO A 280 -19.81 -11.06 28.91
CA PRO A 280 -19.71 -12.12 27.91
C PRO A 280 -19.09 -11.61 26.60
N ILE A 281 -18.22 -12.41 25.97
CA ILE A 281 -17.69 -12.04 24.66
C ILE A 281 -18.77 -12.15 23.59
N THR A 282 -18.57 -11.41 22.49
CA THR A 282 -19.47 -11.45 21.33
C THR A 282 -18.73 -11.88 20.06
N LYS A 283 -19.43 -12.59 19.17
CA LYS A 283 -18.95 -12.96 17.82
C LYS A 283 -18.42 -11.73 17.04
N VAL A 284 -19.05 -10.57 17.25
CA VAL A 284 -18.67 -9.27 16.66
C VAL A 284 -17.31 -8.76 17.19
N GLU A 285 -17.00 -8.90 18.47
CA GLU A 285 -15.68 -8.50 19.01
C GLU A 285 -14.55 -9.35 18.43
N ILE A 286 -14.77 -10.66 18.28
CA ILE A 286 -13.80 -11.58 17.67
C ILE A 286 -13.57 -11.17 16.20
N GLN A 287 -14.65 -10.93 15.44
CA GLN A 287 -14.57 -10.45 14.06
C GLN A 287 -13.79 -9.13 13.98
N GLN A 288 -14.09 -8.15 14.83
CA GLN A 288 -13.37 -6.88 14.85
C GLN A 288 -11.89 -7.05 15.21
N ALA A 289 -11.54 -7.91 16.17
CA ALA A 289 -10.15 -8.19 16.55
C ALA A 289 -9.37 -8.86 15.41
N LEU A 290 -10.00 -9.77 14.67
CA LEU A 290 -9.45 -10.46 13.51
C LEU A 290 -9.27 -9.51 12.31
N PHE A 291 -10.30 -8.74 11.94
CA PHE A 291 -10.25 -7.83 10.78
C PHE A 291 -9.40 -6.57 11.05
N GLN A 292 -9.07 -6.27 12.31
CA GLN A 292 -8.00 -5.32 12.68
C GLN A 292 -6.57 -5.85 12.39
N MET A 293 -6.41 -7.10 11.93
CA MET A 293 -5.12 -7.64 11.51
C MET A 293 -4.91 -7.51 10.01
N HIS A 294 -3.72 -7.05 9.61
CA HIS A 294 -3.29 -7.09 8.21
C HIS A 294 -3.22 -8.57 7.73
N PRO A 295 -3.81 -8.93 6.57
CA PRO A 295 -3.89 -10.31 6.09
C PRO A 295 -2.52 -11.03 6.06
N ASP A 296 -1.51 -10.38 5.49
CA ASP A 296 -0.13 -10.91 5.39
C ASP A 296 0.71 -10.84 6.70
N LYS A 297 0.10 -10.77 7.89
CA LYS A 297 0.85 -10.93 9.14
C LYS A 297 1.40 -12.35 9.24
N SER A 298 2.67 -12.48 9.62
CA SER A 298 3.33 -13.78 9.78
C SER A 298 2.55 -14.70 10.75
N PRO A 299 2.43 -16.00 10.43
CA PRO A 299 1.63 -16.97 11.19
C PRO A 299 2.26 -17.32 12.55
N GLY A 300 1.70 -18.28 13.28
CA GLY A 300 2.40 -18.98 14.36
C GLY A 300 3.02 -20.29 13.87
N PRO A 301 3.34 -21.22 14.79
CA PRO A 301 3.56 -22.64 14.50
C PRO A 301 2.42 -23.29 13.71
N ASP A 302 1.19 -22.79 13.85
CA ASP A 302 -0.01 -23.19 13.09
C ASP A 302 0.11 -23.01 11.57
N GLY A 303 1.01 -22.14 11.08
CA GLY A 303 1.17 -21.83 9.66
C GLY A 303 0.03 -21.00 9.04
N PHE A 304 -1.11 -20.84 9.71
CA PHE A 304 -2.27 -20.11 9.20
C PHE A 304 -2.08 -18.59 9.32
N TYR A 305 -2.46 -17.88 8.26
CA TYR A 305 -2.44 -16.41 8.19
C TYR A 305 -3.80 -15.82 8.61
N PRO A 306 -3.88 -14.57 9.12
CA PRO A 306 -5.16 -13.90 9.33
C PRO A 306 -6.07 -13.87 8.09
N ALA A 307 -5.47 -13.84 6.89
CA ALA A 307 -6.18 -13.98 5.62
C ALA A 307 -7.11 -15.21 5.52
N PHE A 308 -6.76 -16.33 6.15
CA PHE A 308 -7.58 -17.55 6.16
C PHE A 308 -8.89 -17.32 6.92
N TYR A 309 -8.78 -16.98 8.20
CA TYR A 309 -9.93 -16.73 9.07
C TYR A 309 -10.76 -15.52 8.61
N GLN A 310 -10.15 -14.55 7.90
CA GLN A 310 -10.87 -13.43 7.29
C GLN A 310 -11.66 -13.83 6.03
N ARG A 311 -11.17 -14.77 5.21
CA ARG A 311 -11.94 -15.32 4.08
C ARG A 311 -13.05 -16.25 4.57
N PHE A 312 -12.72 -17.19 5.44
CA PHE A 312 -13.64 -18.24 5.88
C PHE A 312 -14.41 -17.90 7.15
N TRP A 313 -14.63 -16.61 7.40
CA TRP A 313 -15.22 -16.14 8.66
C TRP A 313 -16.61 -16.77 8.91
N GLU A 314 -17.51 -16.75 7.93
CA GLU A 314 -18.86 -17.29 8.11
C GLU A 314 -18.85 -18.80 8.44
N GLN A 315 -17.95 -19.57 7.84
CA GLN A 315 -17.82 -21.02 8.05
C GLN A 315 -17.17 -21.39 9.40
N CYS A 316 -16.20 -20.60 9.89
CA CYS A 316 -15.45 -20.93 11.10
C CYS A 316 -15.88 -20.19 12.38
N SER A 317 -16.69 -19.13 12.25
CA SER A 317 -16.87 -18.15 13.32
C SER A 317 -17.67 -18.61 14.53
N ASP A 318 -18.63 -19.52 14.38
CA ASP A 318 -19.42 -20.03 15.53
C ASP A 318 -18.61 -21.01 16.39
N ASP A 319 -17.83 -21.91 15.77
CA ASP A 319 -16.91 -22.76 16.52
C ASP A 319 -15.79 -21.93 17.19
N ILE A 320 -15.22 -20.94 16.49
CA ILE A 320 -14.25 -20.00 17.09
C ILE A 320 -14.86 -19.23 18.25
N PHE A 321 -16.13 -18.81 18.14
CA PHE A 321 -16.84 -18.12 19.22
C PHE A 321 -17.09 -19.03 20.43
N SER A 322 -17.53 -20.27 20.20
CA SER A 322 -17.75 -21.29 21.23
C SER A 322 -16.45 -21.64 21.97
N ALA A 323 -15.37 -21.92 21.22
CA ALA A 323 -14.06 -22.20 21.79
C ALA A 323 -13.47 -20.99 22.53
N ALA A 324 -13.59 -19.78 21.99
CA ALA A 324 -13.15 -18.55 22.66
C ALA A 324 -13.86 -18.32 23.99
N SER A 325 -15.17 -18.58 24.05
CA SER A 325 -15.97 -18.47 25.27
C SER A 325 -15.50 -19.52 26.29
N THR A 326 -15.36 -20.78 25.84
CA THR A 326 -14.88 -21.90 26.66
C THR A 326 -13.48 -21.66 27.25
N TRP A 327 -12.54 -21.10 26.49
CA TRP A 327 -11.18 -20.79 26.96
C TRP A 327 -11.17 -19.66 28.00
N LEU A 328 -12.06 -18.67 27.88
CA LEU A 328 -12.19 -17.59 28.86
C LEU A 328 -12.91 -18.06 30.13
N GLU A 329 -13.99 -18.85 30.01
CA GLU A 329 -14.69 -19.46 31.15
C GLU A 329 -13.77 -20.36 31.98
N ARG A 330 -13.03 -21.27 31.31
CA ARG A 330 -12.02 -22.13 31.95
C ARG A 330 -10.79 -21.35 32.42
N GLY A 331 -10.45 -20.25 31.74
CA GLY A 331 -9.30 -19.40 32.05
C GLY A 331 -7.93 -19.97 31.66
N TYR A 332 -7.88 -20.88 30.68
CA TYR A 332 -6.64 -21.39 30.09
C TYR A 332 -6.80 -21.73 28.60
N PHE A 333 -5.70 -21.63 27.83
CA PHE A 333 -5.63 -22.04 26.43
C PHE A 333 -5.16 -23.49 26.28
N PRO A 334 -5.54 -24.20 25.20
CA PRO A 334 -4.90 -25.45 24.79
C PRO A 334 -3.39 -25.27 24.55
N THR A 335 -2.59 -26.28 24.91
CA THR A 335 -1.11 -26.18 24.90
C THR A 335 -0.53 -25.81 23.53
N SER A 336 -1.08 -26.41 22.47
CA SER A 336 -0.69 -26.16 21.07
C SER A 336 -1.03 -24.75 20.60
N LEU A 337 -2.12 -24.15 21.09
CA LEU A 337 -2.50 -22.77 20.77
C LEU A 337 -1.46 -21.76 21.29
N ASN A 338 -0.80 -22.09 22.40
CA ASN A 338 0.22 -21.28 23.06
C ASN A 338 1.67 -21.56 22.59
N GLU A 339 1.89 -22.47 21.64
CA GLU A 339 3.21 -22.58 21.00
C GLU A 339 3.57 -21.28 20.26
N THR A 340 4.83 -20.85 20.42
CA THR A 340 5.31 -19.57 19.89
C THR A 340 6.74 -19.69 19.39
N ASN A 341 6.95 -19.37 18.11
CA ASN A 341 8.29 -19.34 17.51
C ASN A 341 8.95 -17.97 17.74
N ILE A 342 10.12 -17.92 18.39
CA ILE A 342 10.93 -16.70 18.55
C ILE A 342 11.83 -16.53 17.33
N CYS A 343 11.52 -15.57 16.46
CA CYS A 343 12.37 -15.17 15.35
C CYS A 343 13.34 -14.06 15.78
N LEU A 344 14.63 -14.21 15.51
CA LEU A 344 15.67 -13.22 15.82
C LEU A 344 15.85 -12.21 14.68
N ILE A 345 15.96 -10.91 15.01
CA ILE A 345 16.19 -9.83 14.05
C ILE A 345 17.32 -8.90 14.54
N PRO A 346 18.40 -8.66 13.77
CA PRO A 346 19.50 -7.79 14.18
C PRO A 346 19.10 -6.34 14.50
N LYS A 347 19.80 -5.72 15.45
CA LYS A 347 19.72 -4.29 15.82
C LYS A 347 20.75 -3.44 15.07
N CYS A 348 21.91 -4.01 14.79
CA CYS A 348 23.04 -3.45 14.06
C CYS A 348 23.36 -4.32 12.82
N ASP A 349 24.32 -3.89 11.99
CA ASP A 349 24.69 -4.63 10.77
C ASP A 349 25.48 -5.91 11.04
N ASN A 350 26.31 -5.92 12.09
CA ASN A 350 27.14 -7.06 12.51
C ASN A 350 26.82 -7.42 13.98
N PRO A 351 25.75 -8.19 14.27
CA PRO A 351 25.44 -8.61 15.62
C PRO A 351 26.45 -9.66 16.10
N THR A 352 27.05 -9.47 17.27
CA THR A 352 28.00 -10.42 17.88
C THR A 352 27.55 -10.91 19.25
N SER A 353 26.49 -10.36 19.83
CA SER A 353 25.86 -10.85 21.05
C SER A 353 24.36 -11.07 20.85
N MET A 354 23.74 -11.95 21.66
CA MET A 354 22.28 -12.02 21.78
C MET A 354 21.67 -10.66 22.17
N LYS A 355 22.44 -9.80 22.84
CA LYS A 355 22.08 -8.40 23.14
C LYS A 355 21.95 -7.53 21.89
N ASP A 356 22.55 -7.89 20.76
CA ASP A 356 22.41 -7.22 19.46
C ASP A 356 21.19 -7.71 18.65
N LEU A 357 20.49 -8.74 19.12
CA LEU A 357 19.32 -9.31 18.45
C LEU A 357 18.02 -8.86 19.13
N ARG A 358 16.95 -8.72 18.35
CA ARG A 358 15.56 -8.54 18.81
C ARG A 358 14.82 -9.88 18.67
N PRO A 359 14.39 -10.52 19.77
CA PRO A 359 13.42 -11.60 19.70
C PRO A 359 12.04 -11.06 19.30
N ILE A 360 11.41 -11.71 18.33
CA ILE A 360 10.03 -11.45 17.89
C ILE A 360 9.23 -12.75 18.01
N SER A 361 8.27 -12.76 18.93
CA SER A 361 7.34 -13.87 19.14
C SER A 361 6.34 -14.00 17.98
N LEU A 362 6.28 -15.18 17.38
CA LEU A 362 5.33 -15.59 16.35
C LEU A 362 4.32 -16.58 16.97
N CYS A 363 3.29 -16.05 17.62
CA CYS A 363 2.20 -16.83 18.22
C CYS A 363 1.15 -17.24 17.15
N ASN A 364 0.31 -18.23 17.43
CA ASN A 364 -0.79 -18.64 16.55
C ASN A 364 -1.84 -17.53 16.32
N VAL A 365 -2.61 -17.60 15.23
CA VAL A 365 -3.56 -16.52 14.88
C VAL A 365 -4.73 -16.44 15.83
N LEU A 366 -5.30 -17.56 16.26
CA LEU A 366 -6.41 -17.55 17.23
C LEU A 366 -5.99 -16.93 18.59
N TYR A 367 -4.77 -17.22 19.06
CA TYR A 367 -4.17 -16.54 20.22
C TYR A 367 -4.08 -15.03 20.00
N LYS A 368 -3.60 -14.60 18.81
CA LYS A 368 -3.53 -13.17 18.43
C LYS A 368 -4.92 -12.52 18.41
N VAL A 369 -6.00 -13.26 18.12
CA VAL A 369 -7.38 -12.75 18.12
C VAL A 369 -7.87 -12.54 19.55
N ILE A 370 -7.78 -13.55 20.43
CA ILE A 370 -8.26 -13.44 21.82
C ILE A 370 -7.48 -12.37 22.60
N SER A 371 -6.15 -12.37 22.52
CA SER A 371 -5.32 -11.32 23.13
C SER A 371 -5.62 -9.92 22.57
N LYS A 372 -6.11 -9.81 21.33
CA LYS A 372 -6.55 -8.55 20.71
C LYS A 372 -7.97 -8.13 21.12
N VAL A 373 -8.88 -9.07 21.42
CA VAL A 373 -10.17 -8.78 22.09
C VAL A 373 -9.90 -8.22 23.49
N LEU A 374 -9.07 -8.89 24.29
CA LEU A 374 -8.70 -8.41 25.63
C LEU A 374 -8.01 -7.04 25.57
N ALA A 375 -7.07 -6.82 24.63
CA ALA A 375 -6.46 -5.49 24.44
C ALA A 375 -7.45 -4.41 23.97
N ASN A 376 -8.49 -4.78 23.21
CA ASN A 376 -9.56 -3.85 22.81
C ASN A 376 -10.49 -3.48 23.97
N ARG A 377 -10.74 -4.40 24.91
CA ARG A 377 -11.49 -4.13 26.14
C ARG A 377 -10.69 -3.30 27.15
N LEU A 378 -9.44 -3.67 27.41
CA LEU A 378 -8.52 -2.91 28.28
C LEU A 378 -8.39 -1.44 27.84
N LYS A 379 -8.52 -1.19 26.54
CA LYS A 379 -8.47 0.14 25.92
C LYS A 379 -9.43 1.16 26.57
N PHE A 380 -10.60 0.72 27.04
CA PHE A 380 -11.61 1.62 27.62
C PHE A 380 -11.12 2.25 28.94
N CYS A 381 -10.52 1.45 29.84
CA CYS A 381 -9.94 1.92 31.10
C CYS A 381 -8.43 2.21 31.04
N LEU A 382 -7.78 2.06 29.88
CA LEU A 382 -6.34 2.25 29.74
C LEU A 382 -5.89 3.66 30.16
N GLU A 383 -6.67 4.70 29.85
CA GLU A 383 -6.36 6.10 30.18
C GLU A 383 -6.37 6.37 31.69
N ILE A 384 -7.23 5.70 32.48
CA ILE A 384 -7.21 5.81 33.94
C ILE A 384 -6.08 4.95 34.55
N CYS A 385 -5.75 3.81 33.94
CA CYS A 385 -4.67 2.94 34.40
C CYS A 385 -3.25 3.51 34.17
N VAL A 386 -3.01 4.27 33.09
CA VAL A 386 -1.65 4.80 32.77
C VAL A 386 -1.56 6.32 32.91
N SER A 387 -0.47 6.79 33.53
CA SER A 387 -0.29 8.23 33.79
C SER A 387 -0.18 9.07 32.51
N GLN A 388 -0.45 10.36 32.63
CA GLN A 388 -0.42 11.37 31.56
C GLN A 388 0.91 11.39 30.78
N GLU A 389 2.00 11.00 31.42
CA GLU A 389 3.37 11.02 30.90
C GLU A 389 3.66 9.83 29.98
N GLN A 390 2.85 8.77 30.03
CA GLN A 390 2.96 7.62 29.14
C GLN A 390 2.20 7.89 27.83
N SER A 391 2.95 8.22 26.78
CA SER A 391 2.41 8.54 25.44
C SER A 391 2.66 7.45 24.39
N ALA A 392 3.34 6.35 24.75
CA ALA A 392 3.55 5.21 23.87
C ALA A 392 2.42 4.18 24.05
N PHE A 393 1.91 3.65 22.94
CA PHE A 393 0.86 2.60 22.87
C PHE A 393 -0.52 2.94 23.47
N VAL A 394 -0.73 4.18 23.92
CA VAL A 394 -2.06 4.72 24.28
C VAL A 394 -2.69 5.38 23.06
N GLU A 395 -3.99 5.19 22.82
CA GLU A 395 -4.68 5.89 21.73
C GLU A 395 -4.78 7.40 22.01
N GLY A 396 -4.78 8.22 20.95
CA GLY A 396 -4.89 9.68 21.05
C GLY A 396 -3.61 10.42 21.49
N ARG A 397 -2.68 9.75 22.17
CA ARG A 397 -1.38 10.32 22.61
C ARG A 397 -0.29 10.11 21.54
N SER A 398 0.72 10.99 21.48
CA SER A 398 1.84 10.85 20.54
C SER A 398 3.19 10.71 21.23
N ILE A 399 4.02 9.78 20.75
CA ILE A 399 5.43 9.70 21.16
C ILE A 399 6.21 10.99 20.84
N LEU A 400 5.73 11.78 19.87
CA LEU A 400 6.27 13.10 19.54
C LEU A 400 6.04 14.12 20.66
N ASP A 401 4.97 14.00 21.43
CA ASP A 401 4.67 14.90 22.56
C ASP A 401 5.75 14.76 23.64
N ASN A 402 6.12 13.54 23.99
CA ASN A 402 7.22 13.26 24.93
C ASN A 402 8.58 13.73 24.38
N ALA A 403 8.81 13.58 23.08
CA ALA A 403 10.05 14.06 22.44
C ALA A 403 10.13 15.60 22.41
N LEU A 404 9.01 16.30 22.24
CA LEU A 404 8.90 17.75 22.37
C LEU A 404 9.12 18.19 23.83
N ILE A 405 8.46 17.57 24.81
CA ILE A 405 8.66 17.85 26.25
C ILE A 405 10.13 17.68 26.64
N ALA A 406 10.75 16.55 26.28
CA ALA A 406 12.17 16.31 26.56
C ALA A 406 13.09 17.36 25.89
N THR A 407 12.76 17.81 24.68
CA THR A 407 13.49 18.88 23.98
C THR A 407 13.36 20.22 24.72
N GLU A 408 12.15 20.58 25.18
CA GLU A 408 11.91 21.82 25.94
C GLU A 408 12.64 21.81 27.30
N VAL A 409 12.61 20.68 28.02
CA VAL A 409 13.29 20.49 29.31
C VAL A 409 14.82 20.55 29.13
N ILE A 410 15.39 19.79 28.20
CA ILE A 410 16.85 19.83 27.92
C ILE A 410 17.28 21.23 27.48
N HIS A 411 16.44 21.95 26.72
CA HIS A 411 16.71 23.33 26.34
C HIS A 411 16.65 24.30 27.55
N ALA A 412 15.73 24.09 28.50
CA ALA A 412 15.68 24.87 29.73
C ALA A 412 16.90 24.62 30.62
N LEU A 413 17.26 23.34 30.87
CA LEU A 413 18.44 22.94 31.64
C LEU A 413 19.73 23.55 31.05
N LYS A 414 19.94 23.44 29.73
CA LYS A 414 21.08 24.06 29.01
C LYS A 414 21.09 25.60 29.01
N ARG A 415 20.09 26.25 29.61
CA ARG A 415 19.97 27.71 29.75
C ARG A 415 19.87 28.19 31.19
N LYS A 416 19.84 27.29 32.18
CA LYS A 416 19.76 27.65 33.60
C LYS A 416 21.16 27.95 34.16
N THR A 417 21.62 29.18 33.95
CA THR A 417 22.95 29.64 34.39
C THR A 417 22.98 30.29 35.79
N THR A 418 21.83 30.40 36.46
CA THR A 418 21.68 31.12 37.74
C THR A 418 20.66 30.44 38.66
N GLY A 419 20.91 30.49 39.97
CA GLY A 419 20.01 29.99 41.02
C GLY A 419 20.65 28.94 41.93
N SER A 420 20.18 28.84 43.17
CA SER A 420 20.77 27.98 44.22
C SER A 420 20.40 26.49 44.15
N ARG A 421 19.60 26.07 43.17
CA ARG A 421 19.17 24.66 42.99
C ARG A 421 19.48 24.18 41.58
N GLY A 422 20.42 23.23 41.49
CA GLY A 422 20.70 22.47 40.27
C GLY A 422 19.58 21.49 39.92
N GLU A 423 19.52 21.08 38.65
CA GLU A 423 18.52 20.16 38.10
C GLU A 423 19.21 19.19 37.13
N LEU A 424 18.71 17.95 37.04
CA LEU A 424 19.29 16.87 36.25
C LEU A 424 18.21 16.20 35.38
N ALA A 425 18.58 15.82 34.16
CA ALA A 425 17.82 14.88 33.35
C ALA A 425 18.61 13.57 33.21
N LEU A 426 18.08 12.47 33.75
CA LEU A 426 18.67 11.14 33.69
C LEU A 426 17.93 10.28 32.66
N LYS A 427 18.66 9.51 31.86
CA LYS A 427 18.11 8.47 30.98
C LYS A 427 18.35 7.10 31.63
N ILE A 428 17.27 6.35 31.83
CA ILE A 428 17.29 5.00 32.41
C ILE A 428 16.81 4.00 31.33
N ASP A 429 17.28 2.76 31.41
CA ASP A 429 16.76 1.62 30.65
C ASP A 429 16.39 0.50 31.64
N ILE A 430 15.31 -0.25 31.39
CA ILE A 430 14.66 -1.10 32.41
C ILE A 430 14.35 -2.49 31.81
N SER A 431 14.72 -3.55 32.54
CA SER A 431 14.47 -4.94 32.15
C SER A 431 13.01 -5.38 32.36
N LYS A 432 12.64 -6.51 31.76
CA LYS A 432 11.29 -7.11 31.88
C LYS A 432 11.07 -7.65 33.30
N ALA A 433 9.85 -7.48 33.83
CA ALA A 433 9.40 -8.07 35.09
C ALA A 433 7.98 -8.66 34.92
N TRP A 434 7.87 -9.99 34.75
CA TRP A 434 6.58 -10.64 34.45
C TRP A 434 5.78 -11.01 35.69
N GLY A 435 6.41 -11.52 36.77
CA GLY A 435 5.71 -11.89 38.01
C GLY A 435 4.98 -10.73 38.67
N PHE A 436 5.59 -9.54 38.62
CA PHE A 436 5.05 -8.28 39.14
C PHE A 436 3.68 -7.89 38.53
N LEU A 437 3.40 -8.28 37.28
CA LEU A 437 2.17 -7.88 36.56
C LEU A 437 0.89 -8.28 37.29
N ARG A 438 0.83 -9.49 37.86
CA ARG A 438 -0.35 -9.96 38.60
C ARG A 438 -0.64 -9.06 39.80
N GLY A 439 0.36 -8.78 40.62
CA GLY A 439 0.22 -7.93 41.81
C GLY A 439 -0.19 -6.50 41.46
N VAL A 440 0.36 -5.95 40.38
CA VAL A 440 -0.04 -4.63 39.85
C VAL A 440 -1.54 -4.62 39.50
N MET A 441 -2.02 -5.64 38.78
CA MET A 441 -3.43 -5.69 38.38
C MET A 441 -4.36 -5.86 39.58
N THR A 442 -4.03 -6.71 40.55
CA THR A 442 -4.80 -6.86 41.80
C THR A 442 -4.90 -5.53 42.55
N LYS A 443 -3.79 -4.81 42.73
CA LYS A 443 -3.78 -3.52 43.45
C LYS A 443 -4.44 -2.37 42.67
N MET A 444 -4.50 -2.46 41.33
CA MET A 444 -5.26 -1.52 40.49
C MET A 444 -6.79 -1.73 40.53
N GLY A 445 -7.28 -2.81 41.14
CA GLY A 445 -8.71 -3.13 41.24
C GLY A 445 -9.26 -3.99 40.10
N PHE A 446 -8.42 -4.67 39.31
CA PHE A 446 -8.92 -5.65 38.34
C PHE A 446 -9.41 -6.92 39.05
N THR A 447 -10.57 -7.43 38.65
CA THR A 447 -11.13 -8.71 39.11
C THR A 447 -10.25 -9.91 38.76
N ASP A 448 -10.29 -10.95 39.60
CA ASP A 448 -9.55 -12.21 39.37
C ASP A 448 -9.90 -12.91 38.06
N VAL A 449 -11.12 -12.73 37.54
CA VAL A 449 -11.54 -13.23 36.22
C VAL A 449 -10.71 -12.56 35.12
N TRP A 450 -10.65 -11.23 35.12
CA TRP A 450 -9.86 -10.47 34.17
C TRP A 450 -8.35 -10.75 34.29
N ILE A 451 -7.84 -10.84 35.54
CA ILE A 451 -6.45 -11.20 35.81
C ILE A 451 -6.14 -12.61 35.26
N ARG A 452 -7.06 -13.59 35.43
CA ARG A 452 -6.91 -14.94 34.88
C ARG A 452 -6.82 -14.93 33.35
N TRP A 453 -7.67 -14.15 32.67
CA TRP A 453 -7.64 -14.02 31.20
C TRP A 453 -6.33 -13.40 30.68
N VAL A 454 -5.80 -12.39 31.36
CA VAL A 454 -4.51 -11.79 30.99
C VAL A 454 -3.35 -12.75 31.30
N MET A 455 -3.35 -13.42 32.45
CA MET A 455 -2.28 -14.34 32.83
C MET A 455 -2.27 -15.63 31.97
N MET A 456 -3.44 -16.09 31.49
CA MET A 456 -3.57 -17.13 30.46
C MET A 456 -2.79 -16.80 29.18
N CYS A 457 -2.69 -15.52 28.82
CA CYS A 457 -1.94 -15.09 27.64
C CYS A 457 -0.41 -15.03 27.88
N VAL A 458 0.07 -14.84 29.11
CA VAL A 458 1.51 -14.55 29.37
C VAL A 458 2.26 -15.62 30.15
N SER A 459 1.58 -16.51 30.89
CA SER A 459 2.24 -17.46 31.81
C SER A 459 2.36 -18.90 31.30
N SER A 460 1.63 -19.27 30.25
CA SER A 460 1.57 -20.66 29.73
C SER A 460 2.04 -20.76 28.26
N VAL A 461 2.93 -19.86 27.83
CA VAL A 461 3.48 -19.83 26.46
C VAL A 461 4.69 -20.77 26.35
N ASN A 462 4.69 -21.65 25.35
CA ASN A 462 5.83 -22.52 25.04
C ASN A 462 6.66 -21.92 23.90
N TYR A 463 7.96 -21.72 24.11
CA TYR A 463 8.84 -21.00 23.17
C TYR A 463 9.79 -21.93 22.43
N SER A 464 9.77 -21.88 21.09
CA SER A 464 10.81 -22.46 20.23
C SER A 464 11.63 -21.35 19.58
N VAL A 465 12.96 -21.38 19.67
CA VAL A 465 13.82 -20.37 19.01
C VAL A 465 14.06 -20.76 17.55
N LEU A 466 13.96 -19.79 16.64
CA LEU A 466 14.33 -19.95 15.23
C LEU A 466 15.69 -19.28 14.97
N MET A 467 16.76 -20.08 14.87
CA MET A 467 18.08 -19.61 14.48
C MET A 467 18.31 -19.92 13.00
N ASN A 468 18.70 -18.92 12.21
CA ASN A 468 18.98 -19.02 10.76
C ASN A 468 17.90 -19.67 9.85
N SER A 469 16.69 -19.93 10.40
CA SER A 469 15.47 -20.58 9.84
C SER A 469 15.18 -21.98 10.42
N ASP A 470 16.08 -22.55 11.22
CA ASP A 470 15.91 -23.86 11.82
C ASP A 470 15.09 -23.78 13.11
N ARG A 471 14.08 -24.65 13.24
CA ARG A 471 13.55 -25.11 14.54
C ARG A 471 14.35 -26.39 14.86
N VAL A 472 15.16 -26.35 15.92
CA VAL A 472 16.36 -27.22 16.13
C VAL A 472 16.24 -28.66 15.59
N GLY A 473 17.09 -29.00 14.61
CA GLY A 473 17.14 -30.31 13.95
C GLY A 473 18.11 -30.48 12.75
N HIS A 474 19.37 -29.96 12.81
CA HIS A 474 20.55 -30.27 11.92
C HIS A 474 20.46 -29.86 10.41
N ILE A 475 21.45 -29.87 9.47
CA ILE A 475 22.96 -29.82 9.34
C ILE A 475 23.28 -29.57 7.83
N LEU A 476 24.36 -28.91 7.32
CA LEU A 476 25.22 -27.82 7.84
C LEU A 476 25.93 -26.93 6.75
N PRO A 477 26.79 -27.44 5.83
CA PRO A 477 28.28 -27.35 5.86
C PRO A 477 28.94 -26.14 5.13
N GLU A 478 30.30 -26.06 5.11
CA GLU A 478 31.00 -24.74 5.13
C GLU A 478 32.34 -24.56 4.31
N CYS A 479 32.68 -25.39 3.32
CA CYS A 479 34.09 -25.49 2.85
C CYS A 479 34.74 -24.37 1.96
N LEU A 480 34.02 -23.41 1.36
CA LEU A 480 34.60 -22.54 0.30
C LEU A 480 35.60 -21.48 0.82
N THR A 481 35.40 -20.94 2.02
CA THR A 481 36.15 -19.80 2.60
C THR A 481 37.67 -20.03 2.65
N ALA A 482 38.08 -21.27 2.97
CA ALA A 482 39.48 -21.60 3.26
C ALA A 482 40.38 -21.49 2.02
N LEU A 483 39.91 -21.98 0.87
CA LEU A 483 40.67 -22.00 -0.38
C LEU A 483 40.97 -20.58 -0.89
N ILE A 484 40.00 -19.66 -0.75
CA ILE A 484 40.15 -18.26 -1.19
C ILE A 484 41.18 -17.53 -0.32
N HIS A 485 41.14 -17.71 1.01
CA HIS A 485 42.17 -17.15 1.89
C HIS A 485 43.58 -17.68 1.57
N GLN A 486 43.72 -18.95 1.19
CA GLN A 486 45.02 -19.55 0.87
C GLN A 486 45.62 -19.00 -0.44
N ALA A 487 44.81 -18.55 -1.39
CA ALA A 487 45.30 -17.89 -2.62
C ALA A 487 45.67 -16.41 -2.37
N VAL A 488 44.86 -15.70 -1.58
CA VAL A 488 45.15 -14.31 -1.19
C VAL A 488 46.44 -14.21 -0.36
N GLY A 489 46.68 -15.17 0.54
CA GLY A 489 47.90 -15.23 1.34
C GLY A 489 49.18 -15.51 0.54
N ARG A 490 49.08 -16.01 -0.70
CA ARG A 490 50.21 -16.22 -1.62
C ARG A 490 50.45 -15.06 -2.59
N GLY A 491 49.47 -14.17 -2.77
CA GLY A 491 49.50 -13.11 -3.78
C GLY A 491 48.99 -13.55 -5.17
N ASP A 492 48.49 -14.78 -5.30
CA ASP A 492 47.93 -15.32 -6.55
C ASP A 492 46.54 -14.72 -6.88
N LEU A 493 45.86 -14.18 -5.86
CA LEU A 493 44.55 -13.54 -5.94
C LEU A 493 44.52 -12.26 -5.09
N HIS A 494 44.16 -11.11 -5.66
CA HIS A 494 44.15 -9.84 -4.90
C HIS A 494 42.75 -9.28 -4.71
N GLY A 495 42.41 -8.93 -3.48
CA GLY A 495 41.10 -8.37 -3.17
C GLY A 495 40.88 -6.97 -3.74
N VAL A 496 39.62 -6.55 -3.78
CA VAL A 496 39.25 -5.18 -4.17
C VAL A 496 39.31 -4.26 -2.95
N ARG A 497 40.04 -3.15 -3.09
CA ARG A 497 40.19 -2.11 -2.05
C ARG A 497 39.47 -0.83 -2.49
N ILE A 498 38.48 -0.40 -1.71
CA ILE A 498 37.53 0.66 -2.13
C ILE A 498 38.15 2.07 -2.14
N CYS A 499 39.10 2.34 -1.23
CA CYS A 499 39.89 3.58 -1.22
C CYS A 499 41.25 3.37 -0.54
N ARG A 500 42.17 4.35 -0.63
CA ARG A 500 43.44 4.33 0.11
C ARG A 500 43.14 4.31 1.62
N GLY A 501 43.60 3.28 2.32
CA GLY A 501 43.36 3.06 3.75
C GLY A 501 42.18 2.12 4.09
N ALA A 502 41.35 1.74 3.12
CA ALA A 502 40.34 0.71 3.34
C ALA A 502 40.97 -0.71 3.44
N PRO A 503 40.33 -1.66 4.13
CA PRO A 503 40.68 -3.08 4.04
C PRO A 503 40.44 -3.61 2.61
N GLU A 504 41.11 -4.71 2.29
CA GLU A 504 41.06 -5.37 1.00
C GLU A 504 40.12 -6.58 1.08
N VAL A 505 39.10 -6.64 0.21
CA VAL A 505 38.02 -7.64 0.29
C VAL A 505 38.11 -8.57 -0.92
N SER A 506 38.30 -9.87 -0.68
CA SER A 506 38.47 -10.91 -1.72
C SER A 506 37.22 -11.73 -2.00
N HIS A 507 36.32 -11.88 -1.02
CA HIS A 507 35.08 -12.63 -1.16
C HIS A 507 34.06 -12.22 -0.09
N LEU A 508 32.77 -12.45 -0.36
CA LEU A 508 31.66 -12.33 0.58
C LEU A 508 30.67 -13.49 0.34
N LEU A 509 30.71 -14.49 1.24
CA LEU A 509 29.92 -15.71 1.16
C LEU A 509 28.56 -15.53 1.82
N PHE A 510 27.50 -16.01 1.18
CA PHE A 510 26.14 -15.82 1.65
C PHE A 510 25.20 -16.97 1.23
N ALA A 511 25.35 -18.12 1.90
CA ALA A 511 24.69 -19.38 1.54
C ALA A 511 25.05 -19.78 0.09
N ASP A 512 24.06 -20.15 -0.72
CA ASP A 512 24.16 -20.56 -2.12
C ASP A 512 24.68 -19.47 -3.08
N ASP A 513 24.71 -18.20 -2.66
CA ASP A 513 25.31 -17.10 -3.41
C ASP A 513 26.73 -16.75 -2.87
N CYS A 514 27.76 -16.95 -3.70
CA CYS A 514 29.12 -16.46 -3.46
C CYS A 514 29.41 -15.18 -4.26
N PHE A 515 29.85 -14.09 -3.60
CA PHE A 515 30.49 -12.97 -4.27
C PHE A 515 32.01 -13.07 -4.17
N LEU A 516 32.69 -12.96 -5.31
CA LEU A 516 34.15 -13.05 -5.42
C LEU A 516 34.71 -11.74 -5.99
N PHE A 517 35.84 -11.31 -5.46
CA PHE A 517 36.44 -10.01 -5.72
C PHE A 517 37.94 -10.18 -5.96
N CYS A 518 38.33 -10.41 -7.21
CA CYS A 518 39.73 -10.35 -7.66
C CYS A 518 39.99 -9.09 -8.50
N ARG A 519 41.25 -8.80 -8.87
CA ARG A 519 41.51 -7.79 -9.90
C ARG A 519 41.10 -8.34 -11.25
N ALA A 520 40.41 -7.53 -12.05
CA ALA A 520 39.91 -7.92 -13.36
C ALA A 520 41.04 -8.01 -14.42
N ASN A 521 41.86 -9.05 -14.31
CA ASN A 521 42.89 -9.46 -15.26
C ASN A 521 42.82 -10.98 -15.48
N ALA A 522 43.34 -11.47 -16.61
CA ALA A 522 43.18 -12.88 -16.98
C ALA A 522 43.88 -13.87 -16.02
N ALA A 523 44.98 -13.48 -15.36
CA ALA A 523 45.68 -14.37 -14.43
C ALA A 523 44.88 -14.60 -13.15
N GLU A 524 44.44 -13.54 -12.48
CA GLU A 524 43.63 -13.65 -11.26
C GLU A 524 42.22 -14.21 -11.51
N VAL A 525 41.67 -14.03 -12.72
CA VAL A 525 40.39 -14.66 -13.12
C VAL A 525 40.57 -16.16 -13.39
N ASN A 526 41.66 -16.58 -14.04
CA ASN A 526 41.96 -18.01 -14.21
C ASN A 526 42.28 -18.69 -12.87
N GLU A 527 43.00 -18.03 -11.96
CA GLU A 527 43.24 -18.57 -10.61
C GLU A 527 41.94 -18.63 -9.80
N LEU A 528 41.04 -17.64 -9.93
CA LEU A 528 39.72 -17.71 -9.31
C LEU A 528 38.89 -18.90 -9.82
N MET A 529 38.91 -19.16 -11.14
CA MET A 529 38.29 -20.34 -11.71
C MET A 529 38.96 -21.64 -11.25
N ARG A 530 40.28 -21.65 -11.07
CA ARG A 530 41.01 -22.82 -10.52
C ARG A 530 40.64 -23.08 -9.06
N ILE A 531 40.48 -22.04 -8.23
CA ILE A 531 39.99 -22.12 -6.85
C ILE A 531 38.58 -22.68 -6.83
N LEU A 532 37.69 -22.21 -7.71
CA LEU A 532 36.33 -22.71 -7.84
C LEU A 532 36.32 -24.19 -8.27
N HIS A 533 36.99 -24.59 -9.35
CA HIS A 533 37.06 -26.00 -9.75
C HIS A 533 37.70 -26.91 -8.67
N THR A 534 38.67 -26.39 -7.90
CA THR A 534 39.24 -27.12 -6.75
C THR A 534 38.20 -27.28 -5.62
N TYR A 535 37.35 -26.27 -5.40
CA TYR A 535 36.24 -26.35 -4.46
C TYR A 535 35.12 -27.29 -4.93
N GLU A 536 34.72 -27.22 -6.21
CA GLU A 536 33.71 -28.13 -6.79
C GLU A 536 34.14 -29.59 -6.60
N ALA A 537 35.38 -29.92 -6.99
CA ALA A 537 35.96 -31.25 -6.85
C ALA A 537 36.10 -31.73 -5.39
N ALA A 538 36.25 -30.80 -4.43
CA ALA A 538 36.40 -31.12 -3.01
C ALA A 538 35.07 -31.11 -2.21
N SER A 539 34.01 -30.51 -2.74
CA SER A 539 32.74 -30.30 -2.02
C SER A 539 31.51 -30.92 -2.69
N GLY A 540 31.60 -31.32 -3.96
CA GLY A 540 30.49 -31.85 -4.75
C GLY A 540 29.45 -30.80 -5.18
N GLN A 541 29.67 -29.52 -4.90
CA GLN A 541 28.80 -28.42 -5.34
C GLN A 541 29.25 -27.90 -6.71
N GLU A 542 28.34 -27.76 -7.68
CA GLU A 542 28.65 -27.28 -9.04
C GLU A 542 28.30 -25.79 -9.20
N VAL A 543 29.24 -24.97 -9.70
CA VAL A 543 29.09 -23.52 -9.82
C VAL A 543 28.41 -23.16 -11.13
N ASN A 544 27.15 -22.73 -11.07
CA ASN A 544 26.35 -22.46 -12.26
C ASN A 544 26.73 -21.15 -12.98
N LEU A 545 27.78 -21.20 -13.81
CA LEU A 545 28.30 -20.06 -14.58
C LEU A 545 27.25 -19.38 -15.48
N VAL A 546 26.26 -20.13 -15.99
CA VAL A 546 25.19 -19.59 -16.85
C VAL A 546 24.22 -18.68 -16.07
N LYS A 547 24.05 -18.90 -14.75
CA LYS A 547 23.29 -18.03 -13.84
C LYS A 547 24.16 -16.99 -13.14
N SER A 548 25.48 -17.18 -13.09
CA SER A 548 26.42 -16.21 -12.50
C SER A 548 26.55 -14.94 -13.36
N GLU A 549 26.89 -13.82 -12.71
CA GLU A 549 27.05 -12.51 -13.36
C GLU A 549 28.34 -11.81 -12.89
N VAL A 550 29.07 -11.19 -13.81
CA VAL A 550 30.31 -10.45 -13.51
C VAL A 550 30.09 -8.94 -13.54
N PHE A 551 30.56 -8.25 -12.50
CA PHE A 551 30.50 -6.79 -12.36
C PHE A 551 31.87 -6.16 -12.66
N ILE A 552 32.20 -6.04 -13.95
CA ILE A 552 33.51 -5.51 -14.39
C ILE A 552 33.61 -3.99 -14.15
N SER A 553 34.78 -3.53 -13.72
CA SER A 553 35.05 -2.11 -13.46
C SER A 553 35.05 -1.27 -14.74
N ARG A 554 34.53 -0.04 -14.63
CA ARG A 554 34.24 0.83 -15.79
C ARG A 554 35.47 1.20 -16.63
N ASN A 555 36.65 1.22 -16.02
CA ASN A 555 37.93 1.56 -16.65
C ASN A 555 38.48 0.52 -17.65
N MET A 556 37.86 -0.65 -17.79
CA MET A 556 38.32 -1.65 -18.77
C MET A 556 37.83 -1.37 -20.20
N SER A 557 38.63 -1.76 -21.20
CA SER A 557 38.27 -1.73 -22.61
C SER A 557 37.15 -2.74 -22.93
N GLN A 558 36.48 -2.59 -24.08
CA GLN A 558 35.38 -3.46 -24.45
C GLN A 558 35.83 -4.89 -24.78
N ALA A 559 36.91 -5.03 -25.57
CA ALA A 559 37.51 -6.33 -25.85
C ALA A 559 37.92 -7.08 -24.57
N ALA A 560 38.55 -6.41 -23.59
CA ALA A 560 38.93 -7.04 -22.32
C ALA A 560 37.72 -7.45 -21.45
N LYS A 561 36.58 -6.76 -21.57
CA LYS A 561 35.32 -7.20 -20.93
C LYS A 561 34.76 -8.46 -21.60
N GLU A 562 34.81 -8.51 -22.94
CA GLU A 562 34.31 -9.63 -23.73
C GLU A 562 35.19 -10.87 -23.57
N ASP A 563 36.52 -10.71 -23.50
CA ASP A 563 37.46 -11.80 -23.20
C ASP A 563 37.28 -12.35 -21.78
N LEU A 564 37.18 -11.48 -20.75
CA LEU A 564 36.91 -11.95 -19.38
C LEU A 564 35.52 -12.59 -19.25
N SER A 565 34.49 -12.06 -19.92
CA SER A 565 33.15 -12.68 -19.94
C SER A 565 33.15 -14.03 -20.65
N ARG A 566 34.04 -14.25 -21.63
CA ARG A 566 34.23 -15.53 -22.32
C ARG A 566 34.99 -16.54 -21.46
N ILE A 567 36.01 -16.10 -20.71
CA ILE A 567 36.75 -16.94 -19.74
C ILE A 567 35.84 -17.39 -18.59
N LEU A 568 34.93 -16.52 -18.13
CA LEU A 568 33.99 -16.82 -17.04
C LEU A 568 32.69 -17.51 -17.46
N GLY A 569 32.30 -17.49 -18.75
CA GLY A 569 31.05 -18.11 -19.24
C GLY A 569 29.74 -17.40 -18.83
N VAL A 570 29.83 -16.17 -18.32
CA VAL A 570 28.74 -15.42 -17.65
C VAL A 570 28.05 -14.38 -18.54
N LYS A 571 26.88 -13.90 -18.09
CA LYS A 571 26.10 -12.84 -18.77
C LYS A 571 26.29 -11.45 -18.15
N LEU A 572 26.39 -10.42 -19.00
CA LEU A 572 26.55 -9.01 -18.61
C LEU A 572 25.19 -8.28 -18.48
N VAL A 573 25.04 -7.38 -17.49
CA VAL A 573 23.76 -6.69 -17.19
C VAL A 573 23.90 -5.17 -17.03
N LEU A 574 22.89 -4.41 -17.50
CA LEU A 574 22.90 -2.94 -17.58
C LEU A 574 21.65 -2.25 -16.98
N GLY A 575 21.71 -1.88 -15.69
CA GLY A 575 21.01 -0.72 -15.11
C GLY A 575 19.50 -0.80 -14.81
N THR A 576 19.03 0.06 -13.90
CA THR A 576 17.61 0.19 -13.52
C THR A 576 16.87 1.31 -14.27
N GLY A 577 15.64 1.03 -14.71
CA GLY A 577 14.81 1.96 -15.50
C GLY A 577 14.22 3.14 -14.71
N ARG A 578 13.83 4.21 -15.43
CA ARG A 578 13.36 5.48 -14.82
C ARG A 578 12.06 5.35 -14.02
N VAL A 579 11.16 4.43 -14.35
CA VAL A 579 9.90 4.23 -13.59
C VAL A 579 10.21 3.80 -12.15
N GLY A 580 11.11 2.82 -11.97
CA GLY A 580 11.61 2.42 -10.65
C GLY A 580 12.25 3.56 -9.86
N LYS A 581 12.85 4.56 -10.53
CA LYS A 581 13.36 5.76 -9.85
C LYS A 581 12.25 6.66 -9.30
N GLU A 582 11.15 6.89 -10.03
CA GLU A 582 10.02 7.71 -9.54
C GLU A 582 9.43 7.08 -8.28
N ILE A 583 9.30 5.76 -8.31
CA ILE A 583 8.83 4.87 -7.24
C ILE A 583 9.77 4.95 -6.01
N MET A 584 11.08 4.70 -6.18
CA MET A 584 12.07 4.80 -5.10
C MET A 584 12.12 6.20 -4.45
N ILE A 585 12.00 7.26 -5.24
CA ILE A 585 11.98 8.63 -4.72
C ILE A 585 10.78 8.80 -3.78
N LYS A 586 9.57 8.53 -4.27
CA LYS A 586 8.32 8.81 -3.54
C LYS A 586 8.15 7.97 -2.28
N SER A 587 8.49 6.69 -2.34
CA SER A 587 8.21 5.73 -1.25
C SER A 587 9.35 5.59 -0.25
N VAL A 588 10.60 5.87 -0.64
CA VAL A 588 11.78 5.71 0.23
C VAL A 588 12.44 7.06 0.51
N LEU A 589 12.97 7.75 -0.50
CA LEU A 589 13.80 8.94 -0.29
C LEU A 589 13.02 10.11 0.32
N GLN A 590 11.75 10.30 -0.08
CA GLN A 590 10.86 11.31 0.51
C GLN A 590 10.18 10.85 1.82
N ALA A 591 10.36 9.59 2.23
CA ALA A 591 9.85 9.06 3.49
C ALA A 591 10.86 9.24 4.64
N ILE A 592 12.15 8.95 4.40
CA ILE A 592 13.23 8.95 5.42
C ILE A 592 13.21 10.17 6.38
N PRO A 593 13.22 11.43 5.92
CA PRO A 593 13.28 12.58 6.84
C PRO A 593 11.95 12.90 7.56
N SER A 594 10.86 12.18 7.28
CA SER A 594 9.50 12.55 7.75
C SER A 594 9.36 12.63 9.27
N TYR A 595 10.09 11.80 10.03
CA TYR A 595 10.05 11.85 11.49
C TYR A 595 10.64 13.17 12.03
N VAL A 596 11.83 13.56 11.57
CA VAL A 596 12.48 14.82 11.97
C VAL A 596 11.65 16.03 11.52
N MET A 597 11.14 15.99 10.28
CA MET A 597 10.23 17.01 9.72
C MET A 597 8.87 17.11 10.44
N SER A 598 8.51 16.17 11.30
CA SER A 598 7.29 16.25 12.13
C SER A 598 7.47 17.10 13.39
N MET A 599 8.72 17.30 13.84
CA MET A 599 9.06 18.06 15.05
C MET A 599 9.73 19.40 14.73
N PHE A 600 10.55 19.45 13.68
CA PHE A 600 11.44 20.58 13.38
C PHE A 600 11.31 21.01 11.92
N ILE A 601 11.40 22.31 11.66
CA ILE A 601 11.64 22.83 10.30
C ILE A 601 13.13 22.74 10.03
N LEU A 602 13.51 21.97 9.01
CA LEU A 602 14.89 21.76 8.60
C LEU A 602 15.47 23.06 7.98
N PRO A 603 16.78 23.32 8.13
CA PRO A 603 17.44 24.43 7.45
C PRO A 603 17.25 24.36 5.93
N ALA A 604 17.02 25.51 5.29
CA ALA A 604 16.80 25.59 3.84
C ALA A 604 17.99 25.05 3.01
N SER A 605 19.22 25.17 3.53
CA SER A 605 20.41 24.55 2.93
C SER A 605 20.34 23.02 2.91
N LEU A 606 20.00 22.39 4.05
CA LEU A 606 19.83 20.94 4.14
C LEU A 606 18.68 20.43 3.25
N ILE A 607 17.58 21.19 3.17
CA ILE A 607 16.48 20.91 2.23
C ILE A 607 17.01 20.95 0.79
N HIS A 608 17.72 22.01 0.41
CA HIS A 608 18.27 22.17 -0.94
C HIS A 608 19.25 21.04 -1.30
N ASP A 609 20.14 20.63 -0.41
CA ASP A 609 21.08 19.55 -0.69
C ASP A 609 20.38 18.18 -0.81
N ILE A 610 19.34 17.89 -0.02
CA ILE A 610 18.49 16.71 -0.19
C ILE A 610 17.78 16.75 -1.55
N GLU A 611 17.14 17.86 -1.91
CA GLU A 611 16.41 18.02 -3.18
C GLU A 611 17.35 17.93 -4.40
N LYS A 612 18.56 18.49 -4.30
CA LYS A 612 19.66 18.41 -5.27
C LYS A 612 20.20 16.98 -5.45
N MET A 613 20.39 16.24 -4.36
CA MET A 613 20.77 14.82 -4.41
C MET A 613 19.68 13.97 -5.11
N ILE A 614 18.41 14.19 -4.78
CA ILE A 614 17.29 13.46 -5.38
C ILE A 614 17.11 13.83 -6.87
N ASN A 615 17.22 15.11 -7.22
CA ASN A 615 17.17 15.58 -8.61
C ASN A 615 18.34 15.01 -9.46
N ALA A 616 19.54 14.90 -8.88
CA ALA A 616 20.68 14.24 -9.52
C ALA A 616 20.46 12.72 -9.66
N PHE A 617 19.91 12.04 -8.66
CA PHE A 617 19.54 10.62 -8.75
C PHE A 617 18.50 10.38 -9.87
N TRP A 618 17.53 11.27 -10.00
CA TRP A 618 16.49 11.23 -11.03
C TRP A 618 17.06 11.35 -12.45
N TRP A 619 17.84 12.40 -12.75
CA TRP A 619 18.32 12.65 -14.12
C TRP A 619 19.54 11.82 -14.55
N ARG A 620 20.36 11.30 -13.61
CA ARG A 620 21.50 10.43 -13.95
C ARG A 620 21.04 9.15 -14.66
N SER A 621 21.58 8.89 -15.85
CA SER A 621 21.48 7.58 -16.52
C SER A 621 22.48 6.59 -15.93
N GLY A 622 22.19 5.29 -15.99
CA GLY A 622 23.07 4.24 -15.45
C GLY A 622 24.29 3.93 -16.32
N SER A 623 24.32 4.41 -17.57
CA SER A 623 24.99 3.76 -18.70
C SER A 623 26.17 4.53 -19.34
N THR A 624 26.67 5.61 -18.75
CA THR A 624 27.82 6.35 -19.30
C THR A 624 29.11 6.10 -18.52
N ASN A 625 30.19 5.83 -19.24
CA ASN A 625 31.43 5.30 -18.72
C ASN A 625 32.43 6.37 -18.21
N ASN A 626 32.07 7.66 -18.33
CA ASN A 626 32.91 8.80 -17.95
C ASN A 626 32.46 9.46 -16.64
N ASN A 627 33.37 9.60 -15.68
CA ASN A 627 33.11 10.23 -14.37
C ASN A 627 32.75 11.73 -14.46
N ASN A 628 33.09 12.41 -15.57
CA ASN A 628 32.83 13.85 -15.76
C ASN A 628 31.48 14.20 -16.42
N THR A 629 30.76 13.24 -17.04
CA THR A 629 29.50 13.57 -17.74
C THR A 629 28.32 13.67 -16.77
N LYS A 630 28.05 14.89 -16.26
CA LYS A 630 26.81 15.23 -15.54
C LYS A 630 25.62 15.03 -16.50
N GLY A 631 24.77 14.05 -16.24
CA GLY A 631 23.55 13.83 -17.04
C GLY A 631 22.64 15.06 -17.05
N ILE A 632 22.10 15.43 -18.22
CA ILE A 632 21.36 16.68 -18.41
C ILE A 632 20.16 16.76 -17.45
N HIS A 633 20.15 17.79 -16.59
CA HIS A 633 19.02 18.14 -15.75
C HIS A 633 17.96 18.86 -16.60
N TRP A 634 16.95 18.13 -17.07
CA TRP A 634 15.94 18.68 -17.97
C TRP A 634 15.00 19.66 -17.25
N LEU A 635 14.68 19.42 -15.97
CA LEU A 635 13.91 20.35 -15.12
C LEU A 635 14.60 20.57 -13.77
N ALA A 636 14.43 21.78 -13.24
CA ALA A 636 14.67 22.12 -11.85
C ALA A 636 13.66 21.40 -10.92
N TRP A 637 14.00 21.26 -9.64
CA TRP A 637 13.28 20.38 -8.73
C TRP A 637 11.86 20.89 -8.39
N GLU A 638 11.69 22.20 -8.30
CA GLU A 638 10.42 22.89 -8.01
C GLU A 638 9.38 22.60 -9.11
N ARG A 639 9.83 22.52 -10.37
CA ARG A 639 9.01 22.13 -11.51
C ARG A 639 8.65 20.63 -11.51
N LEU A 640 9.44 19.77 -10.86
CA LEU A 640 9.13 18.34 -10.67
C LEU A 640 8.22 18.10 -9.46
N ALA A 641 8.38 18.91 -8.40
CA ALA A 641 7.60 18.88 -7.17
C ALA A 641 6.23 19.59 -7.27
N CYS A 642 6.00 20.32 -8.37
CA CYS A 642 4.69 20.82 -8.77
C CYS A 642 3.67 19.66 -8.88
N PRO A 643 2.37 19.86 -8.57
CA PRO A 643 1.36 18.80 -8.69
C PRO A 643 1.27 18.19 -10.11
N LYS A 644 0.93 16.90 -10.22
CA LYS A 644 0.76 16.23 -11.53
C LYS A 644 -0.27 16.94 -12.43
N ALA A 645 -1.31 17.53 -11.86
CA ALA A 645 -2.32 18.32 -12.58
C ALA A 645 -1.83 19.68 -13.10
N HIS A 646 -0.67 20.17 -12.65
CA HIS A 646 -0.05 21.44 -13.07
C HIS A 646 1.24 21.19 -13.90
N GLY A 647 1.49 19.92 -14.27
CA GLY A 647 2.59 19.50 -15.12
C GLY A 647 3.88 19.08 -14.41
N GLY A 648 3.90 18.92 -13.08
CA GLY A 648 5.00 18.25 -12.39
C GLY A 648 4.85 16.72 -12.35
N LEU A 649 5.75 16.05 -11.63
CA LEU A 649 5.64 14.60 -11.36
C LEU A 649 4.96 14.30 -10.02
N GLY A 650 4.62 15.30 -9.22
CA GLY A 650 4.09 15.10 -7.88
C GLY A 650 5.10 14.43 -6.94
N PHE A 651 6.38 14.77 -7.06
CA PHE A 651 7.29 14.69 -5.91
C PHE A 651 6.85 15.74 -4.86
N ARG A 652 7.21 15.54 -3.59
CA ARG A 652 7.00 16.55 -2.55
C ARG A 652 8.07 17.63 -2.63
N ASN A 653 7.69 18.90 -2.56
CA ASN A 653 8.60 19.96 -2.14
C ASN A 653 8.81 19.82 -0.63
N PHE A 654 10.07 19.69 -0.19
CA PHE A 654 10.35 19.35 1.20
C PHE A 654 10.05 20.51 2.15
N GLU A 655 10.19 21.77 1.74
CA GLU A 655 9.87 22.92 2.59
C GLU A 655 8.37 22.98 2.95
N ALA A 656 7.48 22.95 1.95
CA ALA A 656 6.04 22.92 2.17
C ALA A 656 5.60 21.65 2.92
N PHE A 657 6.19 20.49 2.61
CA PHE A 657 5.87 19.24 3.30
C PHE A 657 6.30 19.28 4.76
N ASN A 658 7.49 19.81 5.06
CA ASN A 658 7.99 19.97 6.42
C ASN A 658 7.16 20.96 7.23
N LYS A 659 6.84 22.14 6.68
CA LYS A 659 5.95 23.11 7.33
C LYS A 659 4.58 22.50 7.61
N ALA A 660 4.01 21.74 6.66
CA ALA A 660 2.73 21.05 6.82
C ALA A 660 2.78 19.89 7.86
N MET A 661 3.92 19.24 8.02
CA MET A 661 4.13 18.21 9.05
C MET A 661 4.21 18.82 10.46
N VAL A 662 4.98 19.90 10.66
CA VAL A 662 5.03 20.60 11.96
C VAL A 662 3.70 21.28 12.29
N ALA A 663 2.98 21.80 11.28
CA ALA A 663 1.64 22.36 11.47
C ALA A 663 0.62 21.31 11.99
N LYS A 664 0.84 20.00 11.78
CA LYS A 664 0.03 18.96 12.43
C LYS A 664 0.18 18.98 13.96
N GLN A 665 1.37 19.26 14.48
CA GLN A 665 1.58 19.37 15.93
C GLN A 665 0.92 20.63 16.49
N VAL A 666 1.07 21.76 15.78
CA VAL A 666 0.38 23.01 16.12
C VAL A 666 -1.13 22.78 16.19
N TRP A 667 -1.70 22.07 15.22
CA TRP A 667 -3.11 21.68 15.23
C TRP A 667 -3.48 20.82 16.45
N ASN A 668 -2.71 19.76 16.74
CA ASN A 668 -2.97 18.88 17.88
C ASN A 668 -2.95 19.63 19.22
N ILE A 669 -1.97 20.54 19.41
CA ILE A 669 -1.84 21.41 20.59
C ILE A 669 -3.06 22.33 20.75
N VAL A 670 -3.54 22.93 19.66
CA VAL A 670 -4.74 23.80 19.66
C VAL A 670 -6.02 22.99 19.93
N GLN A 671 -6.11 21.74 19.47
CA GLN A 671 -7.27 20.87 19.71
C GLN A 671 -7.30 20.25 21.11
N ASN A 672 -6.14 20.06 21.77
CA ASN A 672 -6.06 19.49 23.12
C ASN A 672 -5.08 20.28 24.00
N LEU A 673 -5.55 21.43 24.48
CA LEU A 673 -4.83 22.28 25.44
C LEU A 673 -4.61 21.62 26.81
N ASN A 674 -5.31 20.51 27.11
CA ASN A 674 -5.16 19.75 28.35
C ASN A 674 -4.05 18.70 28.30
N SER A 675 -3.45 18.44 27.13
CA SER A 675 -2.27 17.58 27.01
C SER A 675 -1.05 18.19 27.73
N LEU A 676 -0.15 17.35 28.27
CA LEU A 676 1.04 17.81 29.00
C LEU A 676 1.94 18.72 28.15
N VAL A 677 2.11 18.39 26.87
CA VAL A 677 2.88 19.22 25.93
C VAL A 677 2.22 20.58 25.69
N ALA A 678 0.89 20.64 25.56
CA ALA A 678 0.18 21.91 25.37
C ALA A 678 0.20 22.76 26.64
N LYS A 679 0.01 22.16 27.83
CA LYS A 679 0.16 22.82 29.14
C LYS A 679 1.56 23.45 29.29
N LEU A 680 2.62 22.68 29.00
CA LEU A 680 4.01 23.14 29.08
C LEU A 680 4.30 24.28 28.10
N LEU A 681 3.94 24.11 26.83
CA LEU A 681 4.17 25.12 25.79
C LEU A 681 3.34 26.40 26.04
N LYS A 682 2.09 26.27 26.53
CA LYS A 682 1.27 27.41 26.94
C LYS A 682 1.93 28.16 28.09
N ALA A 683 2.30 27.48 29.17
CA ALA A 683 2.95 28.10 30.32
C ALA A 683 4.27 28.81 29.94
N ARG A 684 5.06 28.23 29.02
CA ARG A 684 6.36 28.79 28.59
C ARG A 684 6.27 29.93 27.57
N TYR A 685 5.33 29.88 26.62
CA TYR A 685 5.35 30.76 25.44
C TYR A 685 4.07 31.57 25.20
N PHE A 686 2.92 31.17 25.77
CA PHE A 686 1.64 31.90 25.61
C PHE A 686 0.72 31.79 26.85
N PRO A 687 1.19 32.14 28.07
CA PRO A 687 0.45 31.86 29.30
C PRO A 687 -0.85 32.67 29.43
N ARG A 688 -0.94 33.83 28.74
CA ARG A 688 -2.08 34.77 28.79
C ARG A 688 -2.68 35.06 27.40
N SER A 689 -2.39 34.25 26.38
CA SER A 689 -2.80 34.50 24.99
C SER A 689 -3.02 33.20 24.21
N SER A 690 -3.42 33.29 22.94
CA SER A 690 -3.48 32.13 22.04
C SER A 690 -2.11 31.83 21.39
N LEU A 691 -1.95 30.59 20.89
CA LEU A 691 -0.79 30.19 20.09
C LEU A 691 -0.65 31.04 18.80
N PHE A 692 -1.76 31.54 18.25
CA PHE A 692 -1.78 32.38 17.04
C PHE A 692 -1.20 33.77 17.27
N GLU A 693 -1.28 34.28 18.50
CA GLU A 693 -0.79 35.61 18.90
C GLU A 693 0.60 35.56 19.54
N ALA A 694 0.98 34.41 20.10
CA ALA A 694 2.23 34.20 20.81
C ALA A 694 3.44 34.85 20.08
N PRO A 695 4.24 35.71 20.73
CA PRO A 695 5.47 36.21 20.14
C PRO A 695 6.50 35.07 20.03
N LEU A 696 7.52 35.24 19.18
CA LEU A 696 8.59 34.24 19.09
C LEU A 696 9.43 34.19 20.38
N GLY A 697 9.58 35.33 21.06
CA GLY A 697 10.39 35.47 22.29
C GLY A 697 11.90 35.52 22.03
N TYR A 698 12.66 35.92 23.05
CA TYR A 698 14.10 36.17 22.94
C TYR A 698 14.97 34.90 23.00
N ASN A 699 14.59 33.91 23.83
CA ASN A 699 15.32 32.63 23.96
C ASN A 699 14.38 31.42 23.73
N PRO A 700 13.84 31.24 22.51
CA PRO A 700 12.98 30.11 22.17
C PRO A 700 13.76 28.86 21.78
N SER A 701 13.16 27.70 22.02
CA SER A 701 13.68 26.42 21.52
C SER A 701 13.60 26.32 19.99
N PHE A 702 14.31 25.35 19.42
CA PHE A 702 14.19 25.03 17.99
C PHE A 702 12.83 24.41 17.63
N ALA A 703 12.20 23.68 18.56
CA ALA A 703 10.84 23.16 18.39
C ALA A 703 9.80 24.31 18.37
N TRP A 704 9.91 25.28 19.29
CA TRP A 704 9.03 26.45 19.31
C TRP A 704 9.22 27.33 18.09
N ARG A 705 10.47 27.61 17.66
CA ARG A 705 10.74 28.29 16.37
C ARG A 705 10.03 27.60 15.19
N SER A 706 10.09 26.27 15.15
CA SER A 706 9.45 25.46 14.10
C SER A 706 7.92 25.56 14.15
N MET A 707 7.32 25.40 15.32
CA MET A 707 5.86 25.52 15.52
C MET A 707 5.36 26.94 15.26
N TRP A 708 6.08 27.96 15.72
CA TRP A 708 5.77 29.37 15.52
C TRP A 708 5.79 29.76 14.04
N GLN A 709 6.75 29.25 13.27
CA GLN A 709 6.75 29.44 11.81
C GLN A 709 5.68 28.58 11.11
N ALA A 710 5.38 27.37 11.59
CA ALA A 710 4.38 26.50 10.99
C ALA A 710 2.92 26.97 11.21
N ARG A 711 2.65 27.72 12.29
CA ARG A 711 1.29 28.19 12.65
C ARG A 711 0.59 28.97 11.53
N GLN A 712 1.35 29.62 10.64
CA GLN A 712 0.81 30.33 9.48
C GLN A 712 -0.05 29.45 8.57
N ILE A 713 0.28 28.15 8.42
CA ILE A 713 -0.54 27.21 7.65
C ILE A 713 -1.88 26.98 8.34
N ILE A 714 -1.90 26.92 9.68
CA ILE A 714 -3.14 26.79 10.43
C ILE A 714 -3.97 28.07 10.29
N SER A 715 -3.39 29.25 10.53
CA SER A 715 -4.07 30.55 10.33
C SER A 715 -4.62 30.75 8.90
N LEU A 716 -3.96 30.19 7.88
CA LEU A 716 -4.40 30.26 6.49
C LEU A 716 -5.53 29.29 6.12
N GLY A 717 -5.81 28.23 6.90
CA GLY A 717 -6.84 27.22 6.57
C GLY A 717 -7.82 26.85 7.70
N CYS A 718 -7.69 27.44 8.88
CA CYS A 718 -8.65 27.27 9.97
C CYS A 718 -9.80 28.29 9.91
N ARG A 719 -10.86 27.96 10.65
CA ARG A 719 -11.97 28.82 11.05
C ARG A 719 -12.44 28.37 12.45
N TRP A 720 -13.03 29.24 13.25
CA TRP A 720 -13.78 28.86 14.46
C TRP A 720 -15.21 28.45 14.11
N ARG A 721 -15.64 27.30 14.59
CA ARG A 721 -17.05 26.87 14.65
C ARG A 721 -17.65 27.40 15.94
N ILE A 722 -18.75 28.15 15.81
CA ILE A 722 -19.39 28.87 16.93
C ILE A 722 -20.15 27.89 17.82
N GLY A 723 -19.77 27.81 19.09
CA GLY A 723 -20.50 27.15 20.15
C GLY A 723 -21.31 28.16 20.95
N SER A 724 -20.70 28.70 22.00
CA SER A 724 -21.24 29.80 22.81
C SER A 724 -20.86 31.19 22.28
N GLY A 725 -19.81 31.27 21.45
CA GLY A 725 -19.25 32.52 20.91
C GLY A 725 -18.35 33.28 21.90
N VAL A 726 -18.12 32.74 23.11
CA VAL A 726 -17.41 33.43 24.20
C VAL A 726 -15.91 33.51 23.94
N ASN A 727 -15.33 32.48 23.32
CA ASN A 727 -13.88 32.39 23.09
C ASN A 727 -13.45 32.94 21.72
N ILE A 728 -14.39 33.46 20.93
CA ILE A 728 -14.17 33.92 19.56
C ILE A 728 -14.33 35.43 19.55
N ARG A 729 -13.27 36.18 19.23
CA ARG A 729 -13.32 37.66 19.19
C ARG A 729 -13.61 38.13 17.77
N VAL A 730 -14.55 39.06 17.65
CA VAL A 730 -15.13 39.51 16.37
C VAL A 730 -14.06 39.90 15.36
N MET A 731 -13.07 40.70 15.77
CA MET A 731 -12.03 41.26 14.89
C MET A 731 -10.70 40.48 14.87
N HIS A 732 -10.50 39.52 15.78
CA HIS A 732 -9.18 38.94 16.05
C HIS A 732 -9.08 37.43 15.83
N ASP A 733 -10.18 36.79 15.45
CA ASP A 733 -10.25 35.35 15.19
C ASP A 733 -10.91 35.09 13.80
N PRO A 734 -10.50 34.06 13.04
CA PRO A 734 -11.14 33.71 11.78
C PRO A 734 -12.41 32.90 12.07
N TRP A 735 -13.61 33.44 11.86
CA TRP A 735 -14.89 32.76 12.20
C TRP A 735 -16.00 32.85 11.14
N LEU A 736 -15.93 33.79 10.20
CA LEU A 736 -16.88 33.92 9.11
C LEU A 736 -16.72 32.79 8.07
N ARG A 737 -17.78 32.43 7.36
CA ARG A 737 -17.69 31.49 6.21
C ARG A 737 -17.09 32.14 4.95
N GLY A 738 -16.45 31.30 4.13
CA GLY A 738 -15.99 31.66 2.78
C GLY A 738 -14.47 31.71 2.66
N SER A 739 -13.93 31.03 1.64
CA SER A 739 -12.49 30.75 1.50
C SER A 739 -11.55 31.97 1.57
N ALA A 740 -12.02 33.14 1.12
CA ALA A 740 -11.29 34.40 1.13
C ALA A 740 -11.60 35.33 2.33
N ASN A 741 -12.77 35.21 2.98
CA ASN A 741 -13.35 36.26 3.84
C ASN A 741 -13.62 35.80 5.29
N ARG A 742 -12.79 34.90 5.84
CA ARG A 742 -12.95 34.35 7.22
C ARG A 742 -12.81 35.37 8.35
N TRP A 743 -12.20 36.52 8.08
CA TRP A 743 -11.97 37.60 9.03
C TRP A 743 -12.95 38.74 8.76
N VAL A 744 -13.42 39.42 9.81
CA VAL A 744 -14.21 40.66 9.65
C VAL A 744 -13.32 41.73 8.98
N PRO A 745 -13.72 42.34 7.85
CA PRO A 745 -12.91 43.35 7.17
C PRO A 745 -12.61 44.56 8.06
N SER A 746 -11.35 45.01 8.07
CA SER A 746 -10.90 46.22 8.77
C SER A 746 -10.84 47.41 7.80
N PRO A 747 -11.15 48.65 8.22
CA PRO A 747 -11.54 49.09 9.56
C PRO A 747 -13.01 48.81 9.92
N GLN A 748 -13.30 48.80 11.22
CA GLN A 748 -14.66 48.79 11.80
C GLN A 748 -14.78 49.90 12.88
N PRO A 749 -16.00 50.20 13.39
CA PRO A 749 -16.15 51.12 14.52
C PRO A 749 -15.38 50.64 15.77
N ALA A 750 -14.77 51.57 16.51
CA ALA A 750 -13.82 51.24 17.60
C ALA A 750 -14.38 50.28 18.66
N GLY A 751 -15.67 50.40 19.00
CA GLY A 751 -16.33 49.52 19.98
C GLY A 751 -16.45 48.05 19.54
N VAL A 752 -16.27 47.74 18.25
CA VAL A 752 -16.38 46.37 17.72
C VAL A 752 -15.14 45.52 18.02
N TYR A 753 -13.96 46.13 18.18
CA TYR A 753 -12.69 45.41 18.40
C TYR A 753 -12.63 44.67 19.74
N GLN A 754 -13.46 45.04 20.72
CA GLN A 754 -13.53 44.40 22.04
C GLN A 754 -14.63 43.33 22.13
N LEU A 755 -15.47 43.16 21.10
CA LEU A 755 -16.60 42.23 21.14
C LEU A 755 -16.19 40.77 20.94
N SER A 756 -16.87 39.88 21.65
CA SER A 756 -16.93 38.45 21.36
C SER A 756 -18.08 38.12 20.40
N VAL A 757 -18.07 36.94 19.78
CA VAL A 757 -19.20 36.47 18.96
C VAL A 757 -20.45 36.27 19.84
N ARG A 758 -20.29 35.95 21.13
CA ARG A 758 -21.40 35.85 22.10
C ARG A 758 -22.21 37.15 22.16
N ASP A 759 -21.56 38.31 22.05
CA ASP A 759 -22.20 39.63 22.10
C ASP A 759 -23.10 39.90 20.88
N LEU A 760 -22.94 39.16 19.79
CA LEU A 760 -23.76 39.28 18.58
C LEU A 760 -24.97 38.31 18.57
N LEU A 761 -25.07 37.43 19.57
CA LEU A 761 -26.15 36.46 19.73
C LEU A 761 -27.28 37.00 20.62
N HIS A 762 -28.45 36.37 20.58
CA HIS A 762 -29.49 36.56 21.58
C HIS A 762 -29.07 35.96 22.94
N GLU A 763 -29.48 36.59 24.04
CA GLU A 763 -29.10 36.15 25.39
C GLU A 763 -29.65 34.76 25.74
N LYS A 764 -30.93 34.52 25.45
CA LYS A 764 -31.67 33.33 25.91
C LYS A 764 -31.64 32.13 24.95
N TYR A 765 -31.24 32.32 23.69
CA TYR A 765 -31.24 31.27 22.66
C TYR A 765 -30.16 31.51 21.60
N LYS A 766 -29.68 30.44 20.96
CA LYS A 766 -28.56 30.47 20.01
C LYS A 766 -28.99 30.93 18.61
N ALA A 767 -29.30 32.20 18.46
CA ALA A 767 -29.54 32.86 17.17
C ALA A 767 -28.83 34.22 17.10
N TRP A 768 -28.57 34.70 15.88
CA TRP A 768 -28.02 36.04 15.65
C TRP A 768 -29.03 37.13 16.06
N ASN A 769 -28.56 38.15 16.80
CA ASN A 769 -29.35 39.36 17.02
C ASN A 769 -29.26 40.25 15.77
N ILE A 770 -30.17 40.01 14.82
CA ILE A 770 -30.19 40.64 13.50
C ILE A 770 -30.13 42.17 13.57
N VAL A 771 -30.85 42.78 14.54
CA VAL A 771 -30.87 44.23 14.73
C VAL A 771 -29.50 44.73 15.24
N LYS A 772 -28.94 44.07 16.27
CA LYS A 772 -27.63 44.45 16.81
C LYS A 772 -26.51 44.29 15.78
N VAL A 773 -26.53 43.23 14.96
CA VAL A 773 -25.57 43.02 13.86
C VAL A 773 -25.72 44.10 12.78
N ARG A 774 -26.95 44.39 12.30
CA ARG A 774 -27.16 45.42 11.26
C ARG A 774 -26.86 46.84 11.73
N ASN A 775 -26.88 47.12 13.02
CA ASN A 775 -26.54 48.43 13.59
C ASN A 775 -25.03 48.60 13.88
N LEU A 776 -24.26 47.51 14.00
CA LEU A 776 -22.83 47.55 14.35
C LEU A 776 -21.89 47.46 13.14
N PHE A 777 -22.34 46.92 12.01
CA PHE A 777 -21.52 46.64 10.83
C PHE A 777 -22.14 47.21 9.56
N SER A 778 -21.32 47.47 8.53
CA SER A 778 -21.82 47.78 7.19
C SER A 778 -22.60 46.59 6.61
N LYS A 779 -23.53 46.87 5.67
CA LYS A 779 -24.43 45.87 5.08
C LYS A 779 -23.70 44.58 4.66
N ASP A 780 -22.65 44.71 3.85
CA ASP A 780 -21.88 43.58 3.29
C ASP A 780 -21.10 42.77 4.34
N VAL A 781 -20.96 43.28 5.56
CA VAL A 781 -20.31 42.61 6.70
C VAL A 781 -21.38 42.01 7.62
N ALA A 782 -22.46 42.75 7.88
CA ALA A 782 -23.64 42.24 8.58
C ALA A 782 -24.22 41.00 7.86
N GLU A 783 -24.31 41.02 6.54
CA GLU A 783 -24.82 39.87 5.75
C GLU A 783 -23.91 38.64 5.91
N LYS A 784 -22.58 38.77 5.82
CA LYS A 784 -21.62 37.66 6.03
C LYS A 784 -21.64 37.09 7.46
N ILE A 785 -21.91 37.93 8.45
CA ILE A 785 -22.11 37.52 9.84
C ILE A 785 -23.38 36.65 9.94
N LEU A 786 -24.49 37.13 9.40
CA LEU A 786 -25.78 36.43 9.43
C LEU A 786 -25.77 35.13 8.61
N GLU A 787 -25.03 35.09 7.50
CA GLU A 787 -24.79 33.88 6.68
C GLU A 787 -23.97 32.79 7.39
N THR A 788 -23.32 33.09 8.52
CA THR A 788 -22.51 32.12 9.25
C THR A 788 -23.40 31.24 10.15
N PRO A 789 -23.46 29.91 9.95
CA PRO A 789 -24.46 29.05 10.57
C PRO A 789 -24.25 28.83 12.07
N LEU A 790 -25.37 28.76 12.79
CA LEU A 790 -25.42 28.45 14.22
C LEU A 790 -26.12 27.09 14.43
N VAL A 791 -25.33 26.01 14.54
CA VAL A 791 -25.87 24.67 14.83
C VAL A 791 -26.17 24.56 16.33
N SER A 792 -27.43 24.28 16.69
CA SER A 792 -27.95 24.33 18.07
C SER A 792 -27.26 23.36 19.04
N SER A 793 -26.86 22.18 18.57
CA SER A 793 -26.18 21.14 19.36
C SER A 793 -24.73 21.48 19.71
N VAL A 794 -24.08 22.34 18.92
CA VAL A 794 -22.70 22.77 19.16
C VAL A 794 -22.68 23.75 20.32
N ARG A 795 -22.32 23.28 21.52
CA ARG A 795 -22.22 24.10 22.74
C ARG A 795 -20.85 24.77 22.91
N GLU A 796 -19.78 24.11 22.45
CA GLU A 796 -18.39 24.57 22.63
C GLU A 796 -17.81 25.24 21.38
N ASP A 797 -17.12 26.36 21.57
CA ASP A 797 -16.34 27.02 20.51
C ASP A 797 -15.15 26.15 20.14
N LYS A 798 -14.97 25.85 18.85
CA LYS A 798 -13.89 24.95 18.41
C LYS A 798 -13.28 25.35 17.08
N VAL A 799 -11.96 25.33 17.00
CA VAL A 799 -11.25 25.54 15.73
C VAL A 799 -11.50 24.33 14.82
N VAL A 800 -11.92 24.59 13.58
CA VAL A 800 -12.14 23.62 12.50
C VAL A 800 -11.25 23.93 11.31
N TRP A 801 -10.95 22.90 10.52
CA TRP A 801 -10.09 22.98 9.34
C TRP A 801 -10.94 22.89 8.06
N GLU A 802 -10.98 23.96 7.26
CA GLU A 802 -11.94 24.05 6.14
C GLU A 802 -11.54 23.24 4.91
N GLU A 803 -10.25 22.93 4.74
CA GLU A 803 -9.72 22.18 3.58
C GLU A 803 -10.06 20.67 3.63
N GLU A 804 -10.77 20.18 4.65
CA GLU A 804 -11.20 18.78 4.80
C GLU A 804 -12.63 18.69 5.37
N ARG A 805 -13.52 17.89 4.76
CA ARG A 805 -14.96 17.80 5.10
C ARG A 805 -15.30 17.39 6.54
N ASN A 806 -14.35 16.84 7.28
CA ASN A 806 -14.50 16.42 8.68
C ASN A 806 -14.10 17.50 9.70
N GLY A 807 -13.62 18.65 9.25
CA GLY A 807 -13.14 19.74 10.10
C GLY A 807 -11.77 19.49 10.74
N CYS A 808 -11.02 18.47 10.30
CA CYS A 808 -9.76 18.04 10.93
C CYS A 808 -8.55 18.21 10.00
N TYR A 809 -7.48 18.85 10.50
CA TYR A 809 -6.25 19.05 9.73
C TYR A 809 -5.58 17.73 9.32
N SER A 810 -5.30 17.62 8.02
CA SER A 810 -4.42 16.61 7.42
C SER A 810 -3.17 17.27 6.82
N VAL A 811 -2.04 16.57 6.86
CA VAL A 811 -0.79 17.04 6.22
C VAL A 811 -0.97 17.20 4.70
N LYS A 812 -1.92 16.47 4.09
CA LYS A 812 -2.20 16.53 2.65
C LYS A 812 -2.88 17.84 2.25
N SER A 813 -3.85 18.34 3.04
CA SER A 813 -4.46 19.66 2.83
C SER A 813 -3.51 20.79 3.22
N GLY A 814 -2.84 20.69 4.37
CA GLY A 814 -1.82 21.67 4.76
C GLY A 814 -0.68 21.81 3.74
N TYR A 815 -0.25 20.71 3.10
CA TYR A 815 0.73 20.73 2.02
C TYR A 815 0.20 21.43 0.76
N LYS A 816 -1.03 21.18 0.31
CA LYS A 816 -1.65 21.92 -0.80
C LYS A 816 -1.67 23.42 -0.52
N LEU A 817 -2.11 23.78 0.68
CA LEU A 817 -2.26 25.17 1.11
C LEU A 817 -0.90 25.88 1.18
N ALA A 818 0.12 25.20 1.71
CA ALA A 818 1.51 25.69 1.71
C ALA A 818 2.09 25.83 0.29
N MET A 819 1.86 24.86 -0.59
CA MET A 819 2.28 24.96 -2.00
C MET A 819 1.65 26.18 -2.69
N ARG A 820 0.35 26.41 -2.48
CA ARG A 820 -0.38 27.54 -3.06
C ARG A 820 0.09 28.89 -2.53
N TYR A 821 0.02 29.12 -1.22
CA TYR A 821 0.21 30.46 -0.64
C TYR A 821 1.62 30.75 -0.09
N ILE A 822 2.43 29.74 0.23
CA ILE A 822 3.78 29.94 0.81
C ILE A 822 4.86 29.75 -0.27
N ILE A 823 4.76 28.69 -1.09
CA ILE A 823 5.70 28.46 -2.20
C ILE A 823 5.29 29.26 -3.45
N GLY A 824 4.00 29.55 -3.62
CA GLY A 824 3.48 30.16 -4.86
C GLY A 824 3.61 29.21 -6.05
N SER A 825 3.17 27.96 -5.91
CA SER A 825 3.37 26.88 -6.89
C SER A 825 2.88 27.21 -8.30
N ASP A 826 1.93 28.13 -8.40
CA ASP A 826 1.21 28.47 -9.61
C ASP A 826 2.15 29.14 -10.65
N LYS A 827 3.25 29.75 -10.20
CA LYS A 827 4.35 30.25 -11.05
C LYS A 827 5.14 29.15 -11.80
N TYR A 828 4.91 27.88 -11.46
CA TYR A 828 5.48 26.71 -12.14
C TYR A 828 4.46 25.91 -12.97
N HIS A 829 3.19 26.32 -12.93
CA HIS A 829 2.10 25.74 -13.72
C HIS A 829 2.37 25.95 -15.21
N VAL A 830 2.27 24.88 -15.99
CA VAL A 830 2.14 24.96 -17.45
C VAL A 830 0.69 24.63 -17.77
N MET A 831 -0.02 25.51 -18.47
CA MET A 831 -1.42 25.28 -18.83
C MET A 831 -1.56 24.05 -19.73
N GLY A 832 -2.68 23.33 -19.59
CA GLY A 832 -2.99 22.18 -20.42
C GLY A 832 -3.67 21.02 -19.68
N ASN A 833 -4.21 20.07 -20.43
CA ASN A 833 -4.94 18.92 -19.90
C ASN A 833 -4.01 17.80 -19.42
N TRP A 834 -3.24 18.07 -18.36
CA TRP A 834 -2.40 17.07 -17.68
C TRP A 834 -3.20 15.88 -17.13
N ASN A 835 -4.45 16.12 -16.75
CA ASN A 835 -5.32 15.08 -16.21
C ASN A 835 -5.63 14.01 -17.27
N GLY A 836 -5.79 14.36 -18.54
CA GLY A 836 -5.94 13.42 -19.65
C GLY A 836 -4.71 12.50 -19.79
N ILE A 837 -3.50 13.08 -19.81
CA ILE A 837 -2.23 12.32 -19.89
C ILE A 837 -2.12 11.29 -18.76
N TRP A 838 -2.46 11.66 -17.52
CA TRP A 838 -2.36 10.75 -16.37
C TRP A 838 -3.51 9.74 -16.28
N LYS A 839 -4.70 10.05 -16.82
CA LYS A 839 -5.87 9.15 -16.89
C LYS A 839 -5.84 8.15 -18.05
N ALA A 840 -5.06 8.44 -19.11
CA ALA A 840 -4.98 7.64 -20.33
C ALA A 840 -4.79 6.13 -20.06
N GLN A 841 -5.50 5.29 -20.81
CA GLN A 841 -5.43 3.82 -20.71
C GLN A 841 -4.17 3.27 -21.40
N ALA A 842 -3.02 3.50 -20.76
CA ALA A 842 -1.72 3.03 -21.25
C ALA A 842 -0.75 2.67 -20.11
N PRO A 843 0.28 1.84 -20.37
CA PRO A 843 1.42 1.63 -19.49
C PRO A 843 2.06 2.93 -18.98
N HIS A 844 2.54 2.95 -17.74
CA HIS A 844 3.14 4.14 -17.12
C HIS A 844 4.33 4.71 -17.92
N LYS A 845 5.08 3.84 -18.61
CA LYS A 845 6.17 4.23 -19.54
C LYS A 845 5.72 5.17 -20.67
N ALA A 846 4.48 5.03 -21.15
CA ALA A 846 3.92 5.83 -22.24
C ALA A 846 3.33 7.15 -21.71
N ARG A 847 2.59 7.14 -20.59
CA ARG A 847 2.12 8.37 -19.93
C ARG A 847 3.28 9.29 -19.55
N HIS A 848 4.39 8.71 -19.06
CA HIS A 848 5.61 9.44 -18.77
C HIS A 848 6.32 9.97 -20.05
N LEU A 849 6.17 9.33 -21.21
CA LEU A 849 6.68 9.91 -22.47
C LEU A 849 5.88 11.16 -22.85
N LEU A 850 4.54 11.10 -22.83
CA LEU A 850 3.67 12.24 -23.09
C LEU A 850 3.98 13.41 -22.14
N TRP A 851 4.18 13.13 -20.85
CA TRP A 851 4.61 14.15 -19.90
C TRP A 851 5.97 14.77 -20.27
N ARG A 852 6.95 13.98 -20.74
CA ARG A 852 8.25 14.53 -21.19
C ARG A 852 8.13 15.37 -22.45
N LEU A 853 7.28 14.96 -23.40
CA LEU A 853 6.96 15.73 -24.61
C LEU A 853 6.38 17.10 -24.22
N CYS A 854 5.31 17.10 -23.41
CA CYS A 854 4.62 18.31 -22.97
C CYS A 854 5.44 19.19 -22.00
N ARG A 855 6.64 18.76 -21.58
CA ARG A 855 7.57 19.55 -20.75
C ARG A 855 8.88 19.91 -21.46
N GLY A 856 9.03 19.65 -22.77
CA GLY A 856 10.28 19.92 -23.50
C GLY A 856 11.48 19.12 -22.94
N CYS A 857 11.23 17.89 -22.50
CA CYS A 857 12.17 17.04 -21.77
C CYS A 857 12.61 15.80 -22.59
N LEU A 858 12.47 15.85 -23.91
CA LEU A 858 12.95 14.85 -24.85
C LEU A 858 14.24 15.33 -25.54
N PRO A 859 15.29 14.50 -25.64
CA PRO A 859 16.53 14.85 -26.33
C PRO A 859 16.39 14.69 -27.85
N THR A 860 15.53 15.49 -28.47
CA THR A 860 15.60 15.76 -29.92
C THR A 860 16.83 16.63 -30.21
N ARG A 861 17.35 16.60 -31.44
CA ARG A 861 18.52 17.40 -31.82
C ARG A 861 18.28 18.89 -31.63
N SER A 862 17.07 19.40 -31.88
CA SER A 862 16.69 20.79 -31.54
C SER A 862 16.86 21.10 -30.04
N ARG A 863 16.32 20.25 -29.16
CA ARG A 863 16.41 20.38 -27.68
C ARG A 863 17.81 20.15 -27.14
N LEU A 864 18.67 19.45 -27.87
CA LEU A 864 20.08 19.29 -27.53
C LEU A 864 20.88 20.55 -27.90
N LEU A 865 20.62 21.16 -29.07
CA LEU A 865 21.20 22.45 -29.45
C LEU A 865 20.78 23.57 -28.48
N GLU A 866 19.50 23.65 -28.08
CA GLU A 866 19.03 24.57 -27.01
C GLU A 866 19.81 24.42 -25.69
N ARG A 867 20.33 23.21 -25.41
CA ARG A 867 21.13 22.89 -24.22
C ARG A 867 22.64 23.02 -24.46
N ARG A 868 23.06 23.60 -25.58
CA ARG A 868 24.46 23.73 -26.02
C ARG A 868 25.19 22.38 -26.11
N VAL A 869 24.48 21.34 -26.56
CA VAL A 869 25.07 20.05 -26.91
C VAL A 869 25.24 20.01 -28.42
N GLU A 870 26.49 19.94 -28.87
CA GLU A 870 26.83 19.83 -30.28
C GLU A 870 26.27 18.53 -30.88
N CYS A 871 25.47 18.68 -31.94
CA CYS A 871 24.89 17.57 -32.70
C CYS A 871 24.42 18.07 -34.08
N THR A 872 24.32 17.17 -35.05
CA THR A 872 23.62 17.42 -36.32
C THR A 872 22.13 17.64 -36.05
N LEU A 873 21.43 18.39 -36.92
CA LEU A 873 20.04 18.81 -36.66
C LEU A 873 18.96 17.94 -37.32
N ASN A 874 19.26 17.27 -38.43
CA ASN A 874 18.31 16.49 -39.23
C ASN A 874 17.67 15.33 -38.42
N CYS A 875 16.57 14.75 -38.86
CA CYS A 875 15.94 13.62 -38.20
C CYS A 875 16.75 12.32 -38.43
N PRO A 876 17.21 11.59 -37.40
CA PRO A 876 18.00 10.36 -37.58
C PRO A 876 17.23 9.20 -38.23
N VAL A 877 15.94 9.38 -38.57
CA VAL A 877 15.08 8.34 -39.18
C VAL A 877 14.77 8.62 -40.66
N CYS A 878 14.70 9.89 -41.10
CA CYS A 878 14.48 10.25 -42.51
C CYS A 878 15.55 11.19 -43.10
N ASP A 879 16.38 11.81 -42.27
CA ASP A 879 17.46 12.77 -42.57
C ASP A 879 17.07 14.04 -43.38
N GLU A 880 15.78 14.22 -43.69
CA GLU A 880 15.25 15.35 -44.49
C GLU A 880 15.00 16.65 -43.69
N GLU A 881 14.25 16.57 -42.58
CA GLU A 881 13.83 17.74 -41.78
C GLU A 881 14.59 17.84 -40.45
N ILE A 882 14.58 19.03 -39.81
CA ILE A 882 15.12 19.25 -38.46
C ILE A 882 14.33 18.42 -37.43
N GLU A 883 15.06 17.76 -36.51
CA GLU A 883 14.46 16.96 -35.46
C GLU A 883 13.94 17.81 -34.29
N ASP A 884 12.66 18.18 -34.36
CA ASP A 884 11.86 18.67 -33.23
C ASP A 884 10.78 17.67 -32.79
N GLU A 885 10.09 17.95 -31.67
CA GLU A 885 9.04 17.05 -31.16
C GLU A 885 7.82 16.92 -32.09
N LEU A 886 7.52 17.92 -32.93
CA LEU A 886 6.39 17.89 -33.85
C LEU A 886 6.74 17.10 -35.12
N HIS A 887 7.98 17.19 -35.59
CA HIS A 887 8.51 16.37 -36.68
C HIS A 887 8.55 14.88 -36.30
N VAL A 888 9.27 14.53 -35.23
CA VAL A 888 9.52 13.13 -34.82
C VAL A 888 8.24 12.33 -34.63
N PHE A 889 7.19 12.97 -34.11
CA PHE A 889 5.95 12.29 -33.76
C PHE A 889 4.82 12.42 -34.78
N PHE A 890 4.85 13.43 -35.67
CA PHE A 890 3.69 13.72 -36.53
C PHE A 890 4.00 14.10 -37.98
N ARG A 891 5.23 14.48 -38.36
CA ARG A 891 5.58 14.86 -39.76
C ARG A 891 6.50 13.86 -40.46
N CYS A 892 7.47 13.28 -39.75
CA CYS A 892 8.38 12.25 -40.27
C CYS A 892 7.61 11.18 -41.05
N ALA A 893 8.08 10.81 -42.24
CA ALA A 893 7.39 9.84 -43.10
C ALA A 893 7.08 8.53 -42.36
N VAL A 894 8.11 7.92 -41.75
CA VAL A 894 7.97 6.70 -40.92
C VAL A 894 6.98 6.87 -39.77
N ALA A 895 6.85 8.08 -39.19
CA ALA A 895 5.83 8.36 -38.18
C ALA A 895 4.42 8.42 -38.79
N ARG A 896 4.20 9.19 -39.86
CA ARG A 896 2.90 9.28 -40.57
C ARG A 896 2.40 7.92 -41.06
N ASP A 897 3.31 7.09 -41.56
CA ASP A 897 3.02 5.73 -41.99
C ASP A 897 2.67 4.82 -40.80
N SER A 898 3.31 5.03 -39.63
CA SER A 898 3.02 4.28 -38.41
C SER A 898 1.66 4.64 -37.82
N TRP A 899 1.29 5.93 -37.82
CA TRP A 899 -0.06 6.40 -37.49
C TRP A 899 -1.13 5.80 -38.41
N SER A 900 -0.83 5.69 -39.71
CA SER A 900 -1.75 5.13 -40.69
C SER A 900 -1.87 3.62 -40.59
N ALA A 901 -0.76 2.91 -40.39
CA ALA A 901 -0.76 1.47 -40.09
C ALA A 901 -1.51 1.15 -38.79
N ALA A 902 -1.55 2.07 -37.83
CA ALA A 902 -2.24 1.93 -36.54
C ALA A 902 -3.74 2.30 -36.58
N SER A 903 -4.29 2.62 -37.76
CA SER A 903 -5.69 3.07 -37.92
C SER A 903 -6.02 4.35 -37.11
N LEU A 904 -5.02 5.18 -36.84
CA LEU A 904 -5.16 6.45 -36.11
C LEU A 904 -5.04 7.68 -37.03
N SER A 905 -5.14 7.50 -38.36
CA SER A 905 -5.11 8.59 -39.36
C SER A 905 -6.16 9.67 -39.11
N SER A 906 -7.35 9.32 -38.61
CA SER A 906 -8.39 10.30 -38.23
C SER A 906 -7.87 11.27 -37.17
N VAL A 907 -7.27 10.75 -36.10
CA VAL A 907 -6.64 11.53 -35.02
C VAL A 907 -5.40 12.29 -35.52
N LEU A 908 -4.63 11.72 -36.45
CA LEU A 908 -3.49 12.42 -37.04
C LEU A 908 -3.94 13.64 -37.87
N HIS A 909 -4.93 13.49 -38.74
CA HIS A 909 -5.29 14.51 -39.74
C HIS A 909 -6.36 15.50 -39.27
N ASN A 910 -7.07 15.25 -38.16
CA ASN A 910 -8.10 16.15 -37.64
C ASN A 910 -7.60 17.60 -37.49
N ALA A 911 -8.24 18.53 -38.20
CA ALA A 911 -7.86 19.93 -38.28
C ALA A 911 -7.82 20.61 -36.89
N THR A 912 -8.69 20.23 -35.97
CA THR A 912 -8.71 20.80 -34.60
C THR A 912 -7.45 20.45 -33.79
N TYR A 913 -6.72 19.40 -34.18
CA TYR A 913 -5.48 18.97 -33.53
C TYR A 913 -4.22 19.44 -34.27
N GLN A 914 -4.33 20.18 -35.39
CA GLN A 914 -3.19 20.70 -36.14
C GLN A 914 -2.61 21.98 -35.50
N GLN A 915 -2.19 21.85 -34.23
CA GLN A 915 -1.63 22.92 -33.42
C GLN A 915 -0.18 23.24 -33.81
N THR A 916 0.27 24.46 -33.50
CA THR A 916 1.60 24.99 -33.87
C THR A 916 2.77 24.23 -33.23
N ASN A 917 2.51 23.50 -32.14
CA ASN A 917 3.52 22.75 -31.40
C ASN A 917 2.96 21.40 -30.89
N ALA A 918 3.87 20.48 -30.54
CA ALA A 918 3.51 19.13 -30.14
C ALA A 918 2.81 19.04 -28.77
N MET A 919 3.01 20.00 -27.86
CA MET A 919 2.39 20.00 -26.54
C MET A 919 0.88 20.27 -26.65
N ASP A 920 0.50 21.35 -27.33
CA ASP A 920 -0.90 21.73 -27.48
C ASP A 920 -1.68 20.72 -28.33
N ARG A 921 -1.02 20.07 -29.30
CA ARG A 921 -1.57 18.92 -30.04
C ARG A 921 -1.92 17.75 -29.12
N ILE A 922 -1.04 17.38 -28.19
CA ILE A 922 -1.31 16.33 -27.21
C ILE A 922 -2.42 16.75 -26.24
N PHE A 923 -2.49 18.02 -25.82
CA PHE A 923 -3.59 18.50 -24.97
C PHE A 923 -4.94 18.56 -25.70
N ALA A 924 -4.96 18.91 -26.99
CA ALA A 924 -6.16 18.85 -27.81
C ALA A 924 -6.68 17.39 -27.93
N ILE A 925 -5.79 16.45 -28.25
CA ILE A 925 -6.10 15.00 -28.26
C ILE A 925 -6.63 14.56 -26.88
N CYS A 926 -5.94 14.89 -25.79
CA CYS A 926 -6.35 14.54 -24.41
C CYS A 926 -7.69 15.14 -23.95
N SER A 927 -8.24 16.12 -24.68
CA SER A 927 -9.47 16.83 -24.31
C SER A 927 -10.67 16.48 -25.19
N ASN A 928 -10.45 15.88 -26.36
CA ASN A 928 -11.49 15.53 -27.33
C ASN A 928 -11.58 14.02 -27.60
N GLU A 929 -10.50 13.26 -27.39
CA GLU A 929 -10.48 11.80 -27.58
C GLU A 929 -10.81 11.02 -26.28
N SER A 930 -11.29 9.78 -26.44
CA SER A 930 -11.53 8.88 -25.31
C SER A 930 -10.22 8.47 -24.62
N SER A 931 -10.26 8.15 -23.33
CA SER A 931 -9.07 7.73 -22.55
C SER A 931 -8.36 6.49 -23.14
N ASP A 932 -9.13 5.65 -23.83
CA ASP A 932 -8.69 4.48 -24.59
C ASP A 932 -7.96 4.88 -25.89
N THR A 933 -8.52 5.78 -26.70
CA THR A 933 -7.82 6.33 -27.88
C THR A 933 -6.57 7.13 -27.51
N VAL A 934 -6.61 7.94 -26.44
CA VAL A 934 -5.42 8.60 -25.87
C VAL A 934 -4.39 7.57 -25.41
N GLY A 935 -4.83 6.42 -24.89
CA GLY A 935 -3.99 5.28 -24.52
C GLY A 935 -3.24 4.68 -25.72
N ARG A 936 -3.97 4.33 -26.79
CA ARG A 936 -3.39 3.86 -28.06
C ARG A 936 -2.41 4.85 -28.66
N VAL A 937 -2.75 6.14 -28.68
CA VAL A 937 -1.86 7.23 -29.12
C VAL A 937 -0.58 7.28 -28.28
N ALA A 938 -0.68 7.20 -26.95
CA ALA A 938 0.49 7.20 -26.06
C ALA A 938 1.44 6.02 -26.35
N MET A 939 0.89 4.84 -26.64
CA MET A 939 1.67 3.65 -26.96
C MET A 939 2.30 3.69 -28.37
N LEU A 940 1.58 4.16 -29.39
CA LEU A 940 2.15 4.40 -30.72
C LEU A 940 3.33 5.38 -30.65
N LEU A 941 3.16 6.50 -29.96
CA LEU A 941 4.22 7.50 -29.77
C LEU A 941 5.41 6.93 -28.98
N TRP A 942 5.18 6.00 -28.05
CA TRP A 942 6.25 5.26 -27.37
C TRP A 942 7.02 4.33 -28.30
N CYS A 943 6.35 3.63 -29.21
CA CYS A 943 7.02 2.79 -30.22
C CYS A 943 7.78 3.63 -31.27
N ILE A 944 7.24 4.77 -31.71
CA ILE A 944 7.94 5.73 -32.60
C ILE A 944 9.20 6.28 -31.91
N TRP A 945 9.09 6.74 -30.65
CA TRP A 945 10.24 7.19 -29.87
C TRP A 945 11.27 6.07 -29.67
N HIS A 946 10.83 4.84 -29.42
CA HIS A 946 11.73 3.70 -29.27
C HIS A 946 12.51 3.42 -30.56
N ASN A 947 11.83 3.35 -31.71
CA ASN A 947 12.43 3.14 -33.03
C ASN A 947 13.49 4.21 -33.36
N ARG A 948 13.18 5.49 -33.13
CA ARG A 948 14.13 6.60 -33.29
C ARG A 948 15.41 6.41 -32.48
N ASN A 949 15.31 5.87 -31.27
CA ASN A 949 16.50 5.61 -30.43
C ASN A 949 17.22 4.32 -30.83
N ASP A 950 16.50 3.30 -31.32
CA ASP A 950 17.11 2.08 -31.84
C ASP A 950 18.01 2.41 -33.05
N LYS A 951 17.56 3.31 -33.94
CA LYS A 951 18.38 3.86 -35.02
C LYS A 951 19.58 4.66 -34.50
N LEU A 952 19.40 5.49 -33.48
CA LEU A 952 20.50 6.33 -32.95
C LEU A 952 21.59 5.58 -32.17
N TRP A 953 21.31 4.40 -31.61
CA TRP A 953 22.25 3.66 -30.77
C TRP A 953 22.70 2.31 -31.36
N ASN A 954 21.87 1.68 -32.21
CA ASN A 954 22.08 0.34 -32.77
C ASN A 954 22.00 0.32 -34.31
N ASP A 955 21.88 1.49 -34.96
CA ASP A 955 21.63 1.72 -36.40
C ASP A 955 20.37 1.06 -37.02
N ASN A 956 19.56 0.39 -36.21
CA ASN A 956 18.39 -0.40 -36.62
C ASN A 956 17.15 0.47 -36.89
N VAL A 957 16.35 0.14 -37.91
CA VAL A 957 15.07 0.79 -38.22
C VAL A 957 13.97 -0.24 -38.41
N GLN A 958 12.93 -0.17 -37.59
CA GLN A 958 11.72 -0.96 -37.73
C GLN A 958 10.77 -0.30 -38.73
N MET A 959 10.17 -1.11 -39.60
CA MET A 959 9.16 -0.67 -40.57
C MET A 959 7.86 -0.26 -39.87
N PRO A 960 7.05 0.68 -40.41
CA PRO A 960 5.78 1.12 -39.81
C PRO A 960 4.83 0.01 -39.37
N ARG A 961 4.76 -1.11 -40.13
CA ARG A 961 3.95 -2.29 -39.76
C ARG A 961 4.45 -3.03 -38.51
N GLN A 962 5.76 -3.03 -38.26
CA GLN A 962 6.38 -3.59 -37.05
C GLN A 962 6.15 -2.65 -35.85
N ILE A 963 6.34 -1.33 -36.03
CA ILE A 963 6.05 -0.30 -35.01
C ILE A 963 4.59 -0.41 -34.57
N ARG A 964 3.66 -0.50 -35.52
CA ARG A 964 2.23 -0.76 -35.27
C ARG A 964 1.99 -2.04 -34.46
N ARG A 965 2.64 -3.15 -34.85
CA ARG A 965 2.49 -4.43 -34.17
C ARG A 965 2.96 -4.32 -32.71
N HIS A 966 4.16 -3.79 -32.47
CA HIS A 966 4.68 -3.60 -31.11
C HIS A 966 3.80 -2.65 -30.27
N ALA A 967 3.17 -1.64 -30.88
CA ALA A 967 2.24 -0.75 -30.19
C ALA A 967 0.90 -1.44 -29.85
N PHE A 968 0.37 -2.27 -30.75
CA PHE A 968 -0.87 -3.03 -30.56
C PHE A 968 -0.70 -4.14 -29.53
N ASP A 969 0.31 -5.00 -29.71
CA ASP A 969 0.61 -6.14 -28.84
C ASP A 969 0.82 -5.64 -27.39
N ALA A 970 1.69 -4.65 -27.17
CA ALA A 970 1.94 -4.06 -25.85
C ALA A 970 0.81 -3.17 -25.28
N SER A 971 -0.25 -2.90 -26.06
CA SER A 971 -1.50 -2.30 -25.55
C SER A 971 -2.48 -3.37 -25.09
N ASN A 972 -2.57 -4.49 -25.83
CA ASN A 972 -3.38 -5.65 -25.47
C ASN A 972 -2.84 -6.32 -24.21
N ASP A 973 -1.51 -6.46 -24.06
CA ASP A 973 -0.86 -6.97 -22.85
C ASP A 973 -1.22 -6.14 -21.60
N TRP A 974 -1.36 -4.82 -21.76
CA TRP A 974 -1.78 -3.93 -20.68
C TRP A 974 -3.27 -4.09 -20.38
N TYR A 975 -4.10 -4.17 -21.41
CA TYR A 975 -5.56 -4.28 -21.30
C TYR A 975 -6.03 -5.62 -20.72
N SER A 976 -5.41 -6.74 -21.12
CA SER A 976 -5.74 -8.09 -20.63
C SER A 976 -5.52 -8.21 -19.12
N VAL A 977 -4.38 -7.72 -18.63
CA VAL A 977 -4.05 -7.65 -17.20
C VAL A 977 -5.08 -6.84 -16.41
N HIS A 978 -5.57 -5.72 -16.95
CA HIS A 978 -6.56 -4.88 -16.25
C HIS A 978 -8.00 -5.43 -16.35
N LYS A 979 -8.37 -6.09 -17.46
CA LYS A 979 -9.72 -6.67 -17.63
C LYS A 979 -9.99 -7.84 -16.68
N LEU A 980 -8.95 -8.60 -16.32
CA LEU A 980 -9.05 -9.65 -15.29
C LEU A 980 -9.38 -9.08 -13.89
N GLN A 981 -9.17 -7.77 -13.65
CA GLN A 981 -9.44 -7.13 -12.36
C GLN A 981 -10.86 -6.57 -12.25
N SER A 982 -11.44 -6.05 -13.34
CA SER A 982 -12.79 -5.44 -13.31
C SER A 982 -13.87 -6.44 -12.92
N ASN A 983 -13.75 -7.69 -13.36
CA ASN A 983 -14.74 -8.73 -13.13
C ASN A 983 -14.91 -9.10 -11.64
N ASN A 984 -13.97 -8.75 -10.77
CA ASN A 984 -14.07 -8.97 -9.32
C ASN A 984 -14.77 -7.82 -8.58
N VAL A 985 -15.23 -6.77 -9.27
CA VAL A 985 -15.75 -5.54 -8.64
C VAL A 985 -17.06 -5.02 -9.29
N SER A 986 -17.38 -5.42 -10.53
CA SER A 986 -18.58 -4.94 -11.23
C SER A 986 -19.71 -5.98 -11.27
N GLY A 987 -20.65 -5.89 -10.33
CA GLY A 987 -22.02 -6.32 -10.59
C GLY A 987 -22.64 -5.41 -11.66
N ASN A 988 -23.29 -5.98 -12.67
CA ASN A 988 -23.87 -5.21 -13.77
C ASN A 988 -24.89 -4.20 -13.24
N THR A 989 -24.70 -2.92 -13.56
CA THR A 989 -25.76 -1.91 -13.43
C THR A 989 -26.18 -1.50 -14.84
N GLU A 990 -27.23 -2.14 -15.34
CA GLU A 990 -27.90 -1.67 -16.55
C GLU A 990 -28.59 -0.33 -16.28
N ALA A 991 -28.93 0.39 -17.34
CA ALA A 991 -29.36 1.78 -17.28
C ALA A 991 -30.86 1.91 -16.97
N ASP A 992 -31.33 1.25 -15.92
CA ASP A 992 -32.75 1.26 -15.53
C ASP A 992 -33.26 2.68 -15.26
N LEU A 993 -34.48 2.93 -15.75
CA LEU A 993 -35.27 4.14 -15.53
C LEU A 993 -35.85 4.16 -14.12
N VAL A 994 -34.98 4.35 -13.13
CA VAL A 994 -35.33 4.39 -11.70
C VAL A 994 -36.39 5.46 -11.44
N ARG A 995 -37.61 5.00 -11.13
CA ARG A 995 -38.73 5.78 -10.61
C ARG A 995 -38.73 5.76 -9.07
N TRP A 996 -39.65 6.51 -8.48
CA TRP A 996 -39.99 6.38 -7.07
C TRP A 996 -40.79 5.09 -6.81
N GLU A 997 -40.60 4.48 -5.64
CA GLU A 997 -41.24 3.23 -5.23
C GLU A 997 -42.04 3.43 -3.93
N LYS A 998 -43.21 2.81 -3.84
CA LYS A 998 -44.09 2.87 -2.66
C LYS A 998 -43.46 2.13 -1.46
N PRO A 999 -43.61 2.63 -0.21
CA PRO A 999 -43.10 1.92 0.97
C PRO A 999 -43.93 0.67 1.29
N ALA A 1000 -43.43 -0.15 2.21
CA ALA A 1000 -44.12 -1.36 2.67
C ALA A 1000 -45.45 -1.06 3.40
N LEU A 1001 -46.26 -2.09 3.63
CA LEU A 1001 -47.52 -1.97 4.37
C LEU A 1001 -47.29 -1.35 5.76
N ASP A 1002 -48.13 -0.38 6.13
CA ASP A 1002 -48.04 0.41 7.37
C ASP A 1002 -46.74 1.23 7.56
N TRP A 1003 -46.01 1.53 6.46
CA TRP A 1003 -44.89 2.48 6.47
C TRP A 1003 -45.24 3.76 5.70
N VAL A 1004 -44.75 4.89 6.22
CA VAL A 1004 -44.74 6.18 5.52
C VAL A 1004 -43.36 6.39 4.88
N LYS A 1005 -43.31 6.94 3.67
CA LYS A 1005 -42.07 7.35 3.00
C LYS A 1005 -41.93 8.87 3.05
N CYS A 1006 -40.73 9.35 3.36
CA CYS A 1006 -40.40 10.78 3.40
C CYS A 1006 -39.21 11.09 2.49
N ASN A 1007 -39.45 11.79 1.39
CA ASN A 1007 -38.39 12.27 0.49
C ASN A 1007 -37.92 13.66 0.92
N VAL A 1008 -36.60 13.91 0.91
CA VAL A 1008 -35.99 15.21 1.28
C VAL A 1008 -34.97 15.67 0.23
N ASP A 1009 -34.85 16.99 0.02
CA ASP A 1009 -33.87 17.61 -0.91
C ASP A 1009 -33.53 19.05 -0.46
N VAL A 1010 -32.41 19.59 -0.95
CA VAL A 1010 -32.00 20.98 -0.74
C VAL A 1010 -31.73 21.74 -2.05
N ALA A 1011 -32.31 22.94 -2.15
CA ALA A 1011 -32.10 23.87 -3.26
C ALA A 1011 -31.29 25.10 -2.86
N PHE A 1012 -30.53 25.62 -3.82
CA PHE A 1012 -29.78 26.88 -3.72
C PHE A 1012 -30.17 27.79 -4.88
N VAL A 1013 -30.56 29.03 -4.59
CA VAL A 1013 -30.83 30.03 -5.62
C VAL A 1013 -29.64 30.98 -5.72
N SER A 1014 -28.96 30.97 -6.86
CA SER A 1014 -27.79 31.82 -7.14
C SER A 1014 -28.09 33.30 -6.86
N GLY A 1015 -27.27 33.93 -6.01
CA GLY A 1015 -27.42 35.34 -5.64
C GLY A 1015 -28.43 35.65 -4.52
N SER A 1016 -29.19 34.67 -4.01
CA SER A 1016 -30.18 34.91 -2.94
C SER A 1016 -29.61 34.96 -1.51
N GLY A 1017 -28.42 34.39 -1.30
CA GLY A 1017 -27.87 34.14 0.05
C GLY A 1017 -28.67 33.11 0.87
N ARG A 1018 -29.57 32.34 0.24
CA ARG A 1018 -30.48 31.40 0.91
C ARG A 1018 -30.18 29.95 0.57
N THR A 1019 -30.40 29.10 1.57
CA THR A 1019 -30.57 27.65 1.41
C THR A 1019 -32.03 27.31 1.65
N SER A 1020 -32.60 26.44 0.81
CA SER A 1020 -34.02 26.07 0.83
C SER A 1020 -34.21 24.56 0.92
N MET A 1021 -35.13 24.10 1.76
CA MET A 1021 -35.43 22.69 1.99
C MET A 1021 -36.84 22.36 1.49
N GLY A 1022 -37.00 21.14 0.99
CA GLY A 1022 -38.30 20.55 0.68
C GLY A 1022 -38.35 19.12 1.20
N LEU A 1023 -39.48 18.74 1.79
CA LEU A 1023 -39.77 17.36 2.18
C LEU A 1023 -41.23 16.99 1.91
N CYS A 1024 -41.46 15.72 1.58
CA CYS A 1024 -42.76 15.18 1.18
C CYS A 1024 -43.01 13.81 1.84
N PHE A 1025 -44.12 13.68 2.57
CA PHE A 1025 -44.58 12.44 3.19
C PHE A 1025 -45.67 11.77 2.34
N ARG A 1026 -45.53 10.46 2.09
CA ARG A 1026 -46.48 9.64 1.32
C ARG A 1026 -46.73 8.27 1.97
N ASP A 1027 -47.95 7.76 1.83
CA ASP A 1027 -48.37 6.47 2.40
C ASP A 1027 -47.90 5.24 1.58
N ASN A 1028 -48.24 4.05 2.04
CA ASN A 1028 -48.00 2.76 1.37
C ASN A 1028 -48.72 2.58 0.02
N SER A 1029 -49.76 3.38 -0.25
CA SER A 1029 -50.52 3.39 -1.48
C SER A 1029 -49.99 4.43 -2.49
N GLY A 1030 -49.09 5.31 -2.04
CA GLY A 1030 -48.51 6.42 -2.80
C GLY A 1030 -49.24 7.75 -2.62
N HIS A 1031 -50.32 7.82 -1.82
CA HIS A 1031 -51.03 9.07 -1.58
C HIS A 1031 -50.15 10.07 -0.84
N PHE A 1032 -50.33 11.34 -1.18
CA PHE A 1032 -49.81 12.47 -0.41
C PHE A 1032 -50.40 12.47 1.00
N MET A 1033 -49.53 12.64 2.01
CA MET A 1033 -49.95 12.86 3.40
C MET A 1033 -49.70 14.31 3.83
N ALA A 1034 -48.48 14.81 3.64
CA ALA A 1034 -48.10 16.18 4.00
C ALA A 1034 -46.79 16.60 3.34
N ASP A 1035 -46.67 17.88 3.02
CA ASP A 1035 -45.44 18.50 2.53
C ASP A 1035 -44.98 19.61 3.48
N MET A 1036 -43.68 19.91 3.46
CA MET A 1036 -43.14 21.07 4.17
C MET A 1036 -41.99 21.71 3.41
N THR A 1037 -42.01 23.05 3.35
CA THR A 1037 -40.94 23.84 2.72
C THR A 1037 -40.48 24.96 3.62
N GLN A 1038 -39.18 25.23 3.61
CA GLN A 1038 -38.55 26.25 4.44
C GLN A 1038 -37.33 26.82 3.72
N TRP A 1039 -36.97 28.06 4.04
CA TRP A 1039 -35.68 28.63 3.67
C TRP A 1039 -35.02 29.30 4.88
N GLN A 1040 -33.70 29.42 4.84
CA GLN A 1040 -32.91 30.20 5.79
C GLN A 1040 -31.95 31.15 5.04
N GLN A 1041 -31.66 32.32 5.62
CA GLN A 1041 -30.72 33.31 5.08
C GLN A 1041 -29.27 32.93 5.42
N THR A 1042 -28.91 31.69 5.12
CA THR A 1042 -27.65 31.04 5.48
C THR A 1042 -27.19 30.23 4.27
N VAL A 1043 -25.95 30.41 3.80
CA VAL A 1043 -25.39 29.59 2.72
C VAL A 1043 -24.59 28.43 3.31
N ILE A 1044 -25.21 27.26 3.37
CA ILE A 1044 -24.55 26.00 3.74
C ILE A 1044 -24.18 25.20 2.48
N SER A 1045 -23.28 24.23 2.60
CA SER A 1045 -22.94 23.36 1.47
C SER A 1045 -24.07 22.35 1.20
N SER A 1046 -24.19 21.84 -0.03
CA SER A 1046 -25.19 20.82 -0.40
C SER A 1046 -25.28 19.69 0.63
N VAL A 1047 -24.15 19.09 1.03
CA VAL A 1047 -24.13 17.96 1.98
C VAL A 1047 -24.56 18.36 3.40
N GLU A 1048 -24.39 19.62 3.80
CA GLU A 1048 -24.95 20.16 5.05
C GLU A 1048 -26.45 20.44 4.94
N GLY A 1049 -26.89 20.95 3.79
CA GLY A 1049 -28.29 21.23 3.50
C GLY A 1049 -29.15 19.97 3.47
N GLU A 1050 -28.65 18.92 2.84
CA GLU A 1050 -29.23 17.56 2.85
C GLU A 1050 -29.37 17.02 4.28
N ALA A 1051 -28.33 17.17 5.11
CA ALA A 1051 -28.38 16.76 6.50
C ALA A 1051 -29.44 17.55 7.29
N TRP A 1052 -29.58 18.85 7.04
CA TRP A 1052 -30.58 19.68 7.69
C TRP A 1052 -32.00 19.37 7.22
N ALA A 1053 -32.21 19.10 5.92
CA ALA A 1053 -33.49 18.69 5.37
C ALA A 1053 -33.95 17.35 5.96
N LEU A 1054 -33.03 16.38 6.13
CA LEU A 1054 -33.32 15.11 6.80
C LEU A 1054 -33.63 15.31 8.30
N LEU A 1055 -32.83 16.10 9.03
CA LEU A 1055 -33.09 16.40 10.44
C LEU A 1055 -34.49 17.03 10.62
N LEU A 1056 -34.83 18.01 9.79
CA LEU A 1056 -36.12 18.70 9.78
C LEU A 1056 -37.29 17.75 9.46
N ALA A 1057 -37.10 16.81 8.52
CA ALA A 1057 -38.08 15.76 8.23
C ALA A 1057 -38.32 14.83 9.42
N MET A 1058 -37.27 14.45 10.14
CA MET A 1058 -37.39 13.63 11.36
C MET A 1058 -38.06 14.39 12.50
N GLU A 1059 -37.84 15.70 12.63
CA GLU A 1059 -38.55 16.53 13.62
C GLU A 1059 -40.05 16.67 13.29
N GLU A 1060 -40.40 16.87 12.02
CA GLU A 1060 -41.79 16.94 11.54
C GLU A 1060 -42.52 15.58 11.66
N ALA A 1061 -41.83 14.47 11.34
CA ALA A 1061 -42.37 13.12 11.50
C ALA A 1061 -42.72 12.82 12.97
N ARG A 1062 -41.83 13.21 13.90
CA ARG A 1062 -42.08 13.09 15.34
C ARG A 1062 -43.21 14.02 15.81
N TYR A 1063 -43.31 15.24 15.28
CA TYR A 1063 -44.41 16.16 15.56
C TYR A 1063 -45.77 15.58 15.12
N ARG A 1064 -45.79 14.81 14.02
CA ARG A 1064 -46.98 14.12 13.49
C ARG A 1064 -47.25 12.73 14.09
N GLY A 1065 -46.41 12.25 15.02
CA GLY A 1065 -46.58 10.92 15.63
C GLY A 1065 -46.37 9.74 14.67
N LEU A 1066 -45.48 9.87 13.69
CA LEU A 1066 -45.24 8.82 12.69
C LEU A 1066 -44.18 7.80 13.18
N ASP A 1067 -44.64 6.67 13.72
CA ASP A 1067 -43.80 5.63 14.33
C ASP A 1067 -43.13 4.62 13.36
N ARG A 1068 -43.43 4.73 12.05
CA ARG A 1068 -42.89 3.90 10.95
C ARG A 1068 -42.57 4.75 9.72
N VAL A 1069 -41.34 5.26 9.63
CA VAL A 1069 -40.94 6.16 8.52
C VAL A 1069 -39.65 5.73 7.82
N GLN A 1070 -39.71 5.66 6.49
CA GLN A 1070 -38.58 5.44 5.58
C GLN A 1070 -38.16 6.78 4.96
N PHE A 1071 -37.06 7.35 5.43
CA PHE A 1071 -36.53 8.63 4.93
C PHE A 1071 -35.57 8.42 3.74
N GLU A 1072 -35.68 9.25 2.70
CA GLU A 1072 -34.93 9.14 1.45
C GLU A 1072 -34.28 10.47 1.05
N SER A 1073 -33.01 10.42 0.64
CA SER A 1073 -32.24 11.56 0.11
C SER A 1073 -31.33 11.09 -1.05
N ASP A 1074 -31.05 11.97 -2.02
CA ASP A 1074 -30.09 11.69 -3.10
C ASP A 1074 -28.61 11.86 -2.68
N SER A 1075 -28.38 12.29 -1.44
CA SER A 1075 -27.06 12.54 -0.88
C SER A 1075 -26.44 11.26 -0.32
N LYS A 1076 -25.86 10.44 -1.20
CA LYS A 1076 -25.10 9.24 -0.79
C LYS A 1076 -24.06 9.52 0.32
N VAL A 1077 -23.49 10.73 0.36
CA VAL A 1077 -22.52 11.17 1.37
C VAL A 1077 -23.15 11.32 2.77
N LEU A 1078 -24.40 11.77 2.85
CA LEU A 1078 -25.18 11.82 4.10
C LEU A 1078 -25.51 10.41 4.59
N ILE A 1079 -26.08 9.59 3.71
CA ILE A 1079 -26.54 8.23 4.01
C ILE A 1079 -25.37 7.34 4.47
N GLU A 1080 -24.22 7.39 3.80
CA GLU A 1080 -22.98 6.73 4.25
C GLU A 1080 -22.49 7.22 5.63
N ALA A 1081 -22.64 8.51 5.93
CA ALA A 1081 -22.19 9.08 7.20
C ALA A 1081 -23.07 8.61 8.37
N ILE A 1082 -24.38 8.47 8.14
CA ILE A 1082 -25.36 7.97 9.11
C ILE A 1082 -25.14 6.48 9.37
N HIS A 1083 -25.11 5.62 8.34
CA HIS A 1083 -24.92 4.17 8.53
C HIS A 1083 -23.58 3.84 9.21
N MET A 1084 -22.50 4.54 8.84
CA MET A 1084 -21.19 4.37 9.49
C MET A 1084 -21.06 5.13 10.83
N LYS A 1085 -22.14 5.74 11.34
CA LYS A 1085 -22.22 6.50 12.60
C LYS A 1085 -21.07 7.52 12.77
N ARG A 1086 -20.68 8.18 11.66
CA ARG A 1086 -19.46 9.01 11.60
C ARG A 1086 -19.58 10.25 12.51
N ARG A 1087 -18.58 10.45 13.36
CA ARG A 1087 -18.43 11.65 14.22
C ARG A 1087 -17.28 12.53 13.72
N GLY A 1088 -17.31 13.83 14.01
CA GLY A 1088 -16.25 14.78 13.66
C GLY A 1088 -16.52 16.22 14.11
N ASN A 1089 -15.70 17.16 13.65
CA ASN A 1089 -15.73 18.56 14.12
C ASN A 1089 -16.41 19.54 13.15
N SER A 1090 -16.73 19.15 11.91
CA SER A 1090 -17.47 20.00 10.97
C SER A 1090 -18.95 20.14 11.37
N GLU A 1091 -19.60 21.21 10.89
CA GLU A 1091 -21.03 21.44 11.10
C GLU A 1091 -21.89 20.29 10.53
N PHE A 1092 -21.56 19.79 9.33
CA PHE A 1092 -22.16 18.57 8.76
C PHE A 1092 -22.18 17.39 9.74
N LEU A 1093 -21.04 17.08 10.38
CA LEU A 1093 -20.95 15.93 11.30
C LEU A 1093 -21.57 16.19 12.67
N SER A 1094 -21.84 17.45 13.03
CA SER A 1094 -22.74 17.76 14.15
C SER A 1094 -24.21 17.56 13.78
N ILE A 1095 -24.65 17.97 12.60
CA ILE A 1095 -26.03 17.71 12.14
C ILE A 1095 -26.26 16.19 12.01
N VAL A 1096 -25.29 15.41 11.52
CA VAL A 1096 -25.35 13.94 11.53
C VAL A 1096 -25.38 13.36 12.95
N HIS A 1097 -24.72 13.98 13.93
CA HIS A 1097 -24.86 13.57 15.33
C HIS A 1097 -26.27 13.82 15.87
N ASP A 1098 -26.89 14.94 15.51
CA ASP A 1098 -28.25 15.31 15.92
C ASP A 1098 -29.28 14.34 15.31
N ILE A 1099 -29.13 14.02 14.02
CA ILE A 1099 -29.89 12.96 13.34
C ILE A 1099 -29.71 11.63 14.09
N LEU A 1100 -28.48 11.20 14.39
CA LEU A 1100 -28.21 9.95 15.12
C LEU A 1100 -28.80 9.94 16.54
N SER A 1101 -28.94 11.10 17.19
CA SER A 1101 -29.57 11.23 18.51
C SER A 1101 -31.10 11.28 18.44
N LEU A 1102 -31.66 11.73 17.33
CA LEU A 1102 -33.10 11.75 17.08
C LEU A 1102 -33.59 10.37 16.59
N MET A 1103 -32.80 9.66 15.78
CA MET A 1103 -33.00 8.25 15.39
C MET A 1103 -33.22 7.34 16.62
N SER A 1104 -32.50 7.55 17.73
CA SER A 1104 -32.70 6.78 18.97
C SER A 1104 -34.02 7.07 19.72
N SER A 1105 -34.89 7.94 19.20
CA SER A 1105 -36.25 8.17 19.72
C SER A 1105 -37.37 7.59 18.84
N PHE A 1106 -37.05 7.03 17.67
CA PHE A 1106 -38.01 6.35 16.81
C PHE A 1106 -38.00 4.83 17.06
N ILE A 1107 -39.18 4.21 17.11
CA ILE A 1107 -39.33 2.76 17.33
C ILE A 1107 -39.00 1.98 16.06
N ASN A 1108 -39.54 2.40 14.91
CA ASN A 1108 -39.26 1.80 13.60
C ASN A 1108 -38.96 2.91 12.58
N PHE A 1109 -37.77 2.89 11.98
CA PHE A 1109 -37.43 3.81 10.91
C PHE A 1109 -36.39 3.22 9.97
N GLU A 1110 -36.29 3.78 8.77
CA GLU A 1110 -35.20 3.53 7.84
C GLU A 1110 -34.68 4.84 7.25
N VAL A 1111 -33.42 4.84 6.81
CA VAL A 1111 -32.78 5.96 6.10
C VAL A 1111 -32.08 5.38 4.88
N LYS A 1112 -32.46 5.81 3.67
CA LYS A 1112 -32.03 5.21 2.40
C LYS A 1112 -31.53 6.26 1.38
N PHE A 1113 -30.64 5.82 0.50
CA PHE A 1113 -30.17 6.59 -0.65
C PHE A 1113 -31.02 6.27 -1.88
N VAL A 1114 -31.50 7.31 -2.57
CA VAL A 1114 -32.22 7.20 -3.85
C VAL A 1114 -31.46 7.89 -4.97
N ARG A 1115 -31.72 7.53 -6.23
CA ARG A 1115 -31.25 8.35 -7.37
C ARG A 1115 -32.12 9.59 -7.50
N ARG A 1116 -31.55 10.72 -7.92
CA ARG A 1116 -32.27 12.00 -8.07
C ARG A 1116 -33.51 11.94 -8.96
N GLN A 1117 -33.57 11.01 -9.93
CA GLN A 1117 -34.79 10.78 -10.73
C GLN A 1117 -36.01 10.38 -9.88
N ALA A 1118 -35.80 9.70 -8.75
CA ALA A 1118 -36.84 9.28 -7.81
C ALA A 1118 -37.08 10.29 -6.66
N ASN A 1119 -36.40 11.44 -6.66
CA ASN A 1119 -36.49 12.46 -5.62
C ASN A 1119 -37.06 13.80 -6.14
N LEU A 1120 -37.65 13.79 -7.34
CA LEU A 1120 -38.05 15.01 -8.06
C LEU A 1120 -39.11 15.84 -7.33
N VAL A 1121 -39.99 15.20 -6.57
CA VAL A 1121 -41.00 15.87 -5.73
C VAL A 1121 -40.33 16.79 -4.70
N ALA A 1122 -39.49 16.23 -3.83
CA ALA A 1122 -38.75 17.00 -2.82
C ALA A 1122 -37.83 18.06 -3.47
N HIS A 1123 -37.15 17.72 -4.57
CA HIS A 1123 -36.32 18.66 -5.32
C HIS A 1123 -37.10 19.90 -5.81
N THR A 1124 -38.32 19.67 -6.29
CA THR A 1124 -39.17 20.73 -6.86
C THR A 1124 -39.76 21.59 -5.75
N LEU A 1125 -40.16 20.98 -4.63
CA LEU A 1125 -40.61 21.68 -3.44
C LEU A 1125 -39.50 22.56 -2.83
N ALA A 1126 -38.27 22.02 -2.71
CA ALA A 1126 -37.11 22.76 -2.20
C ALA A 1126 -36.81 24.00 -3.05
N ARG A 1127 -36.96 23.91 -4.38
CA ARG A 1127 -36.84 25.07 -5.29
C ARG A 1127 -37.99 26.06 -5.13
N ALA A 1128 -39.22 25.58 -4.94
CA ALA A 1128 -40.42 26.41 -4.77
C ALA A 1128 -40.45 27.23 -3.47
N ALA A 1129 -39.66 26.84 -2.45
CA ALA A 1129 -39.55 27.52 -1.15
C ALA A 1129 -39.40 29.06 -1.24
N ASN A 1130 -38.67 29.55 -2.24
CA ASN A 1130 -38.37 30.99 -2.37
C ASN A 1130 -39.57 31.84 -2.84
N SER A 1131 -40.66 31.20 -3.27
CA SER A 1131 -41.95 31.85 -3.55
C SER A 1131 -42.72 32.23 -2.27
N TRP A 1132 -42.29 31.75 -1.11
CA TRP A 1132 -42.99 31.90 0.18
C TRP A 1132 -42.23 32.82 1.14
N ALA A 1133 -42.97 33.64 1.90
CA ALA A 1133 -42.38 34.60 2.84
C ALA A 1133 -41.70 33.94 4.06
N SER A 1134 -42.03 32.68 4.35
CA SER A 1134 -41.55 31.93 5.50
C SER A 1134 -41.62 30.42 5.25
N PHE A 1135 -41.28 29.64 6.27
CA PHE A 1135 -41.75 28.26 6.50
C PHE A 1135 -43.24 28.09 6.12
N HIS A 1136 -43.58 26.95 5.51
CA HIS A 1136 -44.95 26.55 5.18
C HIS A 1136 -45.12 25.01 5.26
N ARG A 1137 -46.25 24.56 5.82
CA ARG A 1137 -46.73 23.16 5.77
C ARG A 1137 -47.90 23.08 4.80
N PHE A 1138 -48.03 21.97 4.07
CA PHE A 1138 -49.17 21.71 3.21
C PHE A 1138 -49.82 20.38 3.60
N GLU A 1139 -51.11 20.41 3.95
CA GLU A 1139 -51.95 19.22 4.18
C GLU A 1139 -52.70 18.79 2.89
N ASN A 1140 -52.48 19.48 1.77
CA ASN A 1140 -52.99 19.17 0.43
C ASN A 1140 -51.86 19.35 -0.59
N ILE A 1141 -51.88 18.61 -1.70
CA ILE A 1141 -50.80 18.63 -2.70
C ILE A 1141 -50.61 20.05 -3.29
N PRO A 1142 -49.43 20.69 -3.15
CA PRO A 1142 -49.21 22.00 -3.75
C PRO A 1142 -48.96 21.90 -5.26
N PHE A 1143 -49.55 22.84 -6.02
CA PHE A 1143 -49.55 22.90 -7.50
C PHE A 1143 -48.16 22.77 -8.15
N CYS A 1144 -47.09 23.17 -7.45
CA CYS A 1144 -45.71 23.04 -7.96
C CYS A 1144 -45.22 21.59 -8.08
N ILE A 1145 -45.79 20.64 -7.34
CA ILE A 1145 -45.46 19.20 -7.40
C ILE A 1145 -46.61 18.30 -7.84
N GLU A 1146 -47.83 18.83 -7.95
CA GLU A 1146 -49.07 18.09 -8.26
C GLU A 1146 -48.89 17.05 -9.38
N ARG A 1147 -48.33 17.46 -10.52
CA ARG A 1147 -48.07 16.58 -11.67
C ARG A 1147 -47.02 15.50 -11.40
N LEU A 1148 -46.05 15.74 -10.52
CA LEU A 1148 -45.05 14.75 -10.14
C LEU A 1148 -45.66 13.70 -9.22
N VAL A 1149 -46.44 14.12 -8.22
CA VAL A 1149 -47.14 13.20 -7.30
C VAL A 1149 -48.10 12.30 -8.08
N PHE A 1150 -48.98 12.87 -8.93
CA PHE A 1150 -49.89 12.04 -9.73
C PHE A 1150 -49.17 11.09 -10.71
N ASN A 1151 -48.04 11.49 -11.28
CA ASN A 1151 -47.22 10.62 -12.15
C ASN A 1151 -46.43 9.54 -11.38
N GLU A 1152 -46.22 9.68 -10.07
CA GLU A 1152 -45.58 8.70 -9.19
C GLU A 1152 -46.60 7.85 -8.40
N MET A 1153 -47.90 8.16 -8.50
CA MET A 1153 -49.00 7.33 -7.99
C MET A 1153 -49.43 6.21 -8.96
N GLN A 1154 -49.22 6.42 -10.27
CA GLN A 1154 -49.50 5.49 -11.38
C GLN A 1154 -48.37 4.47 -11.62
#